data_AF-A0A1Q9DSG3-F1
#
_entry.id   AF-A0A1Q9DSG3-F1
#
_cell.length_a   1.000
_cell.length_b   1.000
_cell.length_c   1.000
_cell.angle_alpha   90.00
_cell.angle_beta   90.00
_cell.angle_gamma   90.00
#
_symmetry.space_group_name_H-M   'P 1'
#
loop_
_entity.id
_entity.type
_entity.pdbx_description
1 polymer ?
#
loop_
_entity_poly.entity_id
_entity_poly.type
_entity_poly.pdbx_seq_one_letter_code
_entity_poly.pdbx_strand_id
1 'polypeptide(L)'
;MLWGSIDGREVQLVTLKTECLEVDICSLGAALVAVRLKVRGEWLDVVLGYESLERYVNGGKPNFGTVVGRCANRIANGTFELDGQQFTLDTNNGSHHLHGGTKGFYSQVFDVASVSEKQTTLVLTEPDGFMGYPGKVEVSVTYEVSGGELHFRYSGISDKPTLLSMTNHAYWNLKGHKAGNVLDHILMVPASRTTAADDSLAITGELPEVAGTSLDLREPRLLQEAVSAGGPIDRNYCLDRPDGQREMMAARLVGPNKVTMEVWTDQPGLQVFTGSNIGTTGPDTWWKGKGSEWKQFGAICLEPQLWPDGVHHSHFESPAGLYDDLVMLLDFNSLYPSIIQEYNICFTTVDRPDENEVAKMTSEAQLLSKTREPDGTAEEGILPQVLRRLVDSRRVVKASMKSEKNPKILQVLEIRQKALKLTANSMYGCLGFQNSRFHAKPLAALITAKGREALQSTTTVVKQELQLEVVYGDTDSVFVNSKTADFQQAMHIAEQIKRAVNKRYRRLEIEIDAVFVRLMLLKKKKYAALKVVNWEKKLFEQELKGLDIVRRDWCGLAKEMGEAILTKILDPNMNKEESIEWVHQFLSEQAKNMDDGQVPLDKFVITKGLTKDPKDYPDAKKQPHVQVALRLLSRGKQVRPGQEIGYVVCDTSGEGEGKSLLAERARDPHEMQLDPTLRLDMAWYNKHQVHPIIARILGVVEGTSPGRIAECLGMDAATFAQVVQHEEGEGLDFLSQYMDADPNALFDRSLRYKNFSSILDGVKCKKCGGTTPWQRLLTPSTSEEPKQAPPFTCKHCQAQIQPGVARNQWHRQLRQLVKQHCEGWVQPADQVAGTEKTRRANKGDNLVSEQTVKKELQFAAHLCESASLQTAAEDAALQTALARMKKDADAWMKIGCQHFIDCGQMFGAIFGTPLLGTLQQ
;
A
#
# COMPACT_ATOMS: atom_id res chain seq x y z
N MET A 1 31.48 -23.31 -16.04
CA MET A 1 32.87 -23.56 -16.51
C MET A 1 33.84 -23.10 -15.44
N LEU A 2 35.00 -23.75 -15.31
CA LEU A 2 36.08 -23.24 -14.45
C LEU A 2 36.60 -21.93 -15.05
N TRP A 3 36.55 -20.84 -14.28
CA TRP A 3 37.01 -19.52 -14.70
C TRP A 3 38.44 -19.24 -14.22
N GLY A 4 38.79 -19.73 -13.04
CA GLY A 4 40.12 -19.65 -12.46
C GLY A 4 40.13 -20.19 -11.02
N SER A 5 41.08 -19.75 -10.22
CA SER A 5 41.17 -20.15 -8.80
C SER A 5 41.71 -19.02 -7.94
N ILE A 6 41.22 -18.92 -6.71
CA ILE A 6 41.66 -17.95 -5.69
C ILE A 6 41.97 -18.74 -4.42
N ASP A 7 43.20 -18.59 -3.90
CA ASP A 7 43.66 -19.26 -2.67
C ASP A 7 43.37 -20.78 -2.63
N GLY A 8 43.51 -21.44 -3.78
CA GLY A 8 43.27 -22.88 -3.95
C GLY A 8 41.79 -23.28 -4.08
N ARG A 9 40.85 -22.33 -4.05
CA ARG A 9 39.42 -22.57 -4.35
C ARG A 9 39.13 -22.31 -5.82
N GLU A 10 38.41 -23.21 -6.45
CA GLU A 10 37.94 -23.05 -7.83
C GLU A 10 36.88 -21.96 -7.93
N VAL A 11 37.06 -21.04 -8.88
CA VAL A 11 36.07 -20.02 -9.22
C VAL A 11 35.39 -20.43 -10.51
N GLN A 12 34.07 -20.52 -10.47
CA GLN A 12 33.25 -20.96 -11.59
C GLN A 12 32.50 -19.78 -12.22
N LEU A 13 32.36 -19.81 -13.54
CA LEU A 13 31.46 -18.94 -14.30
C LEU A 13 30.29 -19.80 -14.81
N VAL A 14 29.08 -19.43 -14.44
CA VAL A 14 27.83 -20.14 -14.79
C VAL A 14 27.02 -19.24 -15.71
N THR A 15 26.67 -19.75 -16.88
CA THR A 15 25.81 -19.03 -17.84
C THR A 15 24.40 -19.60 -17.81
N LEU A 16 23.43 -18.76 -17.48
CA LEU A 16 22.01 -19.06 -17.58
C LEU A 16 21.44 -18.45 -18.85
N LYS A 17 20.51 -19.15 -19.52
CA LYS A 17 19.98 -18.67 -20.81
C LYS A 17 18.51 -18.97 -21.05
N THR A 18 17.88 -18.05 -21.78
CA THR A 18 16.58 -18.17 -22.44
C THR A 18 16.72 -17.76 -23.91
N GLU A 19 15.62 -17.67 -24.65
CA GLU A 19 15.65 -17.23 -26.05
C GLU A 19 16.03 -15.74 -26.22
N CYS A 20 15.83 -14.92 -25.18
CA CYS A 20 16.01 -13.47 -25.23
C CYS A 20 16.91 -12.89 -24.13
N LEU A 21 17.36 -13.70 -23.17
CA LEU A 21 18.20 -13.30 -22.05
C LEU A 21 19.32 -14.31 -21.83
N GLU A 22 20.55 -13.82 -21.65
CA GLU A 22 21.72 -14.63 -21.26
C GLU A 22 22.45 -13.92 -20.12
N VAL A 23 22.77 -14.66 -19.06
CA VAL A 23 23.32 -14.10 -17.82
C VAL A 23 24.53 -14.90 -17.37
N ASP A 24 25.65 -14.23 -17.10
CA ASP A 24 26.85 -14.86 -16.55
C ASP A 24 26.98 -14.55 -15.05
N ILE A 25 27.08 -15.59 -14.23
CA ILE A 25 27.25 -15.52 -12.78
C ILE A 25 28.59 -16.13 -12.37
N CYS A 26 29.38 -15.39 -11.61
CA CYS A 26 30.65 -15.85 -11.06
C CYS A 26 30.46 -16.33 -9.61
N SER A 27 31.16 -17.41 -9.23
CA SER A 27 31.14 -17.87 -7.84
C SER A 27 31.92 -16.97 -6.87
N LEU A 28 32.84 -16.13 -7.36
CA LEU A 28 33.41 -15.03 -6.55
C LEU A 28 32.35 -13.95 -6.34
N GLY A 29 32.00 -13.68 -5.09
CA GLY A 29 31.01 -12.69 -4.68
C GLY A 29 29.59 -12.98 -5.16
N ALA A 30 29.33 -14.21 -5.63
CA ALA A 30 28.12 -14.57 -6.38
C ALA A 30 27.80 -13.52 -7.48
N ALA A 31 28.83 -13.02 -8.18
CA ALA A 31 28.74 -11.81 -8.97
C ALA A 31 27.99 -11.98 -10.29
N LEU A 32 27.11 -11.03 -10.60
CA LEU A 32 26.45 -10.87 -11.88
C LEU A 32 27.41 -10.20 -12.88
N VAL A 33 28.12 -11.00 -13.68
CA VAL A 33 29.18 -10.54 -14.56
C VAL A 33 28.65 -9.93 -15.85
N ALA A 34 27.58 -10.49 -16.41
CA ALA A 34 26.97 -10.01 -17.65
C ALA A 34 25.47 -10.28 -17.67
N VAL A 35 24.72 -9.37 -18.31
CA VAL A 35 23.28 -9.50 -18.56
C VAL A 35 23.05 -9.07 -20.00
N ARG A 36 22.92 -10.04 -20.90
CA ARG A 36 22.78 -9.83 -22.34
C ARG A 36 21.33 -10.01 -22.73
N LEU A 37 20.74 -8.95 -23.28
CA LEU A 37 19.37 -8.92 -23.78
C LEU A 37 19.36 -8.92 -25.30
N LYS A 38 18.46 -9.67 -25.92
CA LYS A 38 18.32 -9.68 -27.38
C LYS A 38 17.47 -8.50 -27.86
N VAL A 39 18.13 -7.46 -28.39
CA VAL A 39 17.50 -6.23 -28.87
C VAL A 39 17.63 -6.15 -30.38
N ARG A 40 16.48 -6.20 -31.09
CA ARG A 40 16.44 -6.19 -32.57
C ARG A 40 17.29 -7.29 -33.23
N GLY A 41 17.43 -8.44 -32.57
CA GLY A 41 18.19 -9.59 -33.05
C GLY A 41 19.64 -9.65 -32.57
N GLU A 42 20.19 -8.57 -32.03
CA GLU A 42 21.56 -8.47 -31.52
C GLU A 42 21.60 -8.57 -30.00
N TRP A 43 22.69 -9.13 -29.44
CA TRP A 43 22.89 -9.20 -27.99
C TRP A 43 23.46 -7.90 -27.45
N LEU A 44 22.78 -7.31 -26.46
CA LEU A 44 23.19 -6.08 -25.78
C LEU A 44 23.47 -6.39 -24.30
N ASP A 45 24.73 -6.27 -23.88
CA ASP A 45 25.12 -6.41 -22.47
C ASP A 45 24.87 -5.09 -21.72
N VAL A 46 23.95 -5.12 -20.75
CA VAL A 46 23.43 -3.92 -20.05
C VAL A 46 24.03 -3.72 -18.65
N VAL A 47 25.02 -4.51 -18.25
CA VAL A 47 25.74 -4.32 -16.98
C VAL A 47 27.22 -4.09 -17.17
N LEU A 48 27.78 -3.19 -16.36
CA LEU A 48 29.22 -3.03 -16.23
C LEU A 48 29.81 -4.23 -15.49
N GLY A 49 31.07 -4.56 -15.77
CA GLY A 49 31.76 -5.69 -15.17
C GLY A 49 33.13 -5.90 -15.82
N TYR A 50 33.89 -6.89 -15.36
CA TYR A 50 35.20 -7.19 -15.94
C TYR A 50 35.19 -8.44 -16.83
N GLU A 51 36.13 -8.48 -17.77
CA GLU A 51 36.33 -9.56 -18.73
C GLU A 51 37.03 -10.80 -18.17
N SER A 52 37.70 -10.68 -17.02
CA SER A 52 38.50 -11.77 -16.43
C SER A 52 38.42 -11.79 -14.90
N LEU A 53 38.70 -12.97 -14.33
CA LEU A 53 38.76 -13.15 -12.87
C LEU A 53 39.85 -12.29 -12.24
N GLU A 54 41.01 -12.19 -12.87
CA GLU A 54 42.15 -11.41 -12.36
C GLU A 54 41.79 -9.93 -12.20
N ARG A 55 40.89 -9.39 -13.02
CA ARG A 55 40.36 -8.04 -12.87
C ARG A 55 39.40 -7.90 -11.69
N TYR A 56 38.57 -8.90 -11.41
CA TYR A 56 37.76 -8.91 -10.20
C TYR A 56 38.59 -9.01 -8.92
N VAL A 57 39.76 -9.67 -8.98
CA VAL A 57 40.69 -9.79 -7.83
C VAL A 57 41.59 -8.55 -7.68
N ASN A 58 42.20 -8.09 -8.77
CA ASN A 58 43.27 -7.08 -8.75
C ASN A 58 42.87 -5.70 -9.31
N GLY A 59 41.67 -5.57 -9.89
CA GLY A 59 41.25 -4.38 -10.64
C GLY A 59 40.90 -3.15 -9.79
N GLY A 60 40.85 -3.29 -8.47
CA GLY A 60 40.39 -2.24 -7.56
C GLY A 60 38.86 -2.05 -7.58
N LYS A 61 38.36 -1.19 -6.68
CA LYS A 61 36.92 -0.85 -6.59
C LYS A 61 36.43 -0.24 -7.92
N PRO A 62 35.21 -0.57 -8.37
CA PRO A 62 34.11 -1.19 -7.63
C PRO A 62 33.97 -2.71 -7.85
N ASN A 63 33.23 -3.37 -6.96
CA ASN A 63 32.90 -4.80 -7.05
C ASN A 63 31.64 -5.00 -7.90
N PHE A 64 31.76 -4.83 -9.22
CA PHE A 64 30.65 -4.87 -10.16
C PHE A 64 29.78 -6.14 -10.02
N GLY A 65 28.48 -5.95 -9.76
CA GLY A 65 27.51 -7.05 -9.77
C GLY A 65 27.64 -8.06 -8.64
N THR A 66 28.52 -7.83 -7.66
CA THR A 66 28.67 -8.72 -6.50
C THR A 66 27.47 -8.63 -5.56
N VAL A 67 27.19 -9.72 -4.84
CA VAL A 67 26.27 -9.69 -3.69
C VAL A 67 27.02 -9.10 -2.49
N VAL A 68 26.41 -8.10 -1.87
CA VAL A 68 26.94 -7.42 -0.67
C VAL A 68 26.16 -7.86 0.58
N GLY A 69 26.89 -8.09 1.68
CA GLY A 69 26.39 -8.60 2.96
C GLY A 69 27.55 -9.08 3.86
N ARG A 70 27.35 -9.47 5.13
CA ARG A 70 26.08 -9.79 5.81
C ARG A 70 25.07 -8.65 5.94
N CYS A 71 25.50 -7.41 6.08
CA CYS A 71 24.62 -6.25 5.97
C CYS A 71 25.00 -5.39 4.77
N ALA A 72 24.09 -5.31 3.80
CA ALA A 72 24.12 -4.32 2.74
C ALA A 72 23.99 -2.91 3.34
N ASN A 73 24.64 -1.95 2.68
CA ASN A 73 24.71 -0.56 3.13
C ASN A 73 25.44 -0.38 4.48
N ARG A 74 25.26 0.78 5.11
CA ARG A 74 26.01 1.21 6.30
C ARG A 74 25.36 0.77 7.61
N ILE A 75 26.22 0.41 8.56
CA ILE A 75 25.94 0.42 10.01
C ILE A 75 26.80 1.51 10.62
N ALA A 76 26.15 2.48 11.27
CA ALA A 76 26.81 3.63 11.88
C ALA A 76 27.82 3.17 12.94
N ASN A 77 28.98 3.84 12.98
CA ASN A 77 30.14 3.54 13.84
C ASN A 77 30.67 2.10 13.85
N GLY A 78 30.18 1.23 12.95
CA GLY A 78 30.54 -0.19 12.94
C GLY A 78 30.23 -0.89 14.25
N THR A 79 29.17 -0.50 14.94
CA THR A 79 28.75 -1.15 16.19
C THR A 79 27.25 -1.36 16.16
N PHE A 80 26.74 -2.36 16.86
CA PHE A 80 25.30 -2.50 17.11
C PHE A 80 25.06 -3.27 18.41
N GLU A 81 23.84 -3.23 18.91
CA GLU A 81 23.39 -4.01 20.07
C GLU A 81 22.40 -5.08 19.63
N LEU A 82 22.53 -6.29 20.15
CA LEU A 82 21.61 -7.40 19.92
C LEU A 82 21.46 -8.18 21.23
N ASP A 83 20.22 -8.37 21.68
CA ASP A 83 19.88 -9.03 22.96
C ASP A 83 20.64 -8.46 24.18
N GLY A 84 20.83 -7.14 24.21
CA GLY A 84 21.55 -6.46 25.30
C GLY A 84 23.08 -6.58 25.25
N GLN A 85 23.63 -7.25 24.22
CA GLN A 85 25.07 -7.38 24.01
C GLN A 85 25.54 -6.46 22.88
N GLN A 86 26.60 -5.70 23.12
CA GLN A 86 27.21 -4.84 22.12
C GLN A 86 28.25 -5.59 21.27
N PHE A 87 28.18 -5.41 19.96
CA PHE A 87 29.09 -5.98 18.96
C PHE A 87 29.84 -4.88 18.22
N THR A 88 31.12 -5.11 17.95
CA THR A 88 31.95 -4.25 17.11
C THR A 88 32.27 -4.97 15.82
N LEU A 89 31.92 -4.33 14.71
CA LEU A 89 32.11 -4.77 13.34
C LEU A 89 33.35 -4.12 12.72
N ASP A 90 33.90 -4.77 11.71
CA ASP A 90 35.02 -4.23 10.92
C ASP A 90 34.61 -3.00 10.09
N THR A 91 35.29 -1.87 10.26
CA THR A 91 34.95 -0.64 9.54
C THR A 91 35.76 -0.49 8.25
N ASN A 92 35.10 -0.23 7.13
CA ASN A 92 35.73 -0.11 5.79
C ASN A 92 35.31 1.16 5.03
N ASN A 93 34.50 2.04 5.64
CA ASN A 93 34.12 3.33 5.10
C ASN A 93 34.16 4.40 6.19
N GLY A 94 35.36 4.92 6.48
CA GLY A 94 35.58 5.79 7.63
C GLY A 94 35.37 5.01 8.93
N SER A 95 34.60 5.57 9.86
CA SER A 95 34.17 4.87 11.09
C SER A 95 32.99 3.92 10.88
N HIS A 96 32.44 3.80 9.67
CA HIS A 96 31.26 2.99 9.40
C HIS A 96 31.60 1.62 8.84
N HIS A 97 30.75 0.65 9.16
CA HIS A 97 30.75 -0.67 8.54
C HIS A 97 29.87 -0.61 7.29
N LEU A 98 30.40 -0.93 6.12
CA LEU A 98 29.68 -0.85 4.84
C LEU A 98 29.76 -2.20 4.11
N HIS A 99 28.62 -2.70 3.63
CA HIS A 99 28.55 -3.88 2.74
C HIS A 99 29.21 -5.15 3.30
N GLY A 100 29.13 -5.37 4.63
CA GLY A 100 29.72 -6.53 5.28
C GLY A 100 31.18 -6.38 5.69
N GLY A 101 31.78 -5.19 5.56
CA GLY A 101 33.15 -4.91 6.01
C GLY A 101 34.20 -5.23 4.94
N THR A 102 35.48 -5.22 5.29
CA THR A 102 36.62 -5.36 4.35
C THR A 102 36.65 -6.69 3.60
N LYS A 103 36.09 -7.76 4.16
CA LYS A 103 36.02 -9.11 3.57
C LYS A 103 34.58 -9.63 3.48
N GLY A 104 33.60 -8.74 3.25
CA GLY A 104 32.20 -9.14 3.07
C GLY A 104 31.97 -10.10 1.91
N PHE A 105 30.72 -10.51 1.71
CA PHE A 105 30.33 -11.52 0.71
C PHE A 105 30.91 -11.27 -0.69
N TYR A 106 30.99 -10.00 -1.10
CA TYR A 106 31.50 -9.58 -2.40
C TYR A 106 32.92 -10.07 -2.74
N SER A 107 33.72 -10.42 -1.73
CA SER A 107 35.13 -10.80 -1.88
C SER A 107 35.37 -12.31 -1.72
N GLN A 108 34.34 -13.08 -1.40
CA GLN A 108 34.47 -14.49 -1.04
C GLN A 108 34.02 -15.41 -2.18
N VAL A 109 34.64 -16.59 -2.27
CA VAL A 109 34.23 -17.61 -3.25
C VAL A 109 33.09 -18.44 -2.66
N PHE A 110 31.94 -18.39 -3.30
CA PHE A 110 30.78 -19.23 -3.01
C PHE A 110 30.95 -20.60 -3.66
N ASP A 111 30.39 -21.62 -3.03
CA ASP A 111 30.27 -22.95 -3.61
C ASP A 111 29.04 -23.02 -4.51
N VAL A 112 29.18 -23.53 -5.73
CA VAL A 112 28.04 -23.77 -6.63
C VAL A 112 27.34 -25.05 -6.16
N ALA A 113 26.22 -24.91 -5.46
CA ALA A 113 25.47 -26.02 -4.89
C ALA A 113 24.61 -26.75 -5.94
N SER A 114 24.06 -26.01 -6.90
CA SER A 114 23.29 -26.57 -8.01
C SER A 114 23.35 -25.68 -9.24
N VAL A 115 23.29 -26.29 -10.43
CA VAL A 115 23.28 -25.58 -11.71
C VAL A 115 22.40 -26.30 -12.73
N SER A 116 21.65 -25.52 -13.50
CA SER A 116 20.89 -25.94 -14.67
C SER A 116 21.04 -24.89 -15.76
N GLU A 117 20.40 -25.09 -16.92
CA GLU A 117 20.42 -24.11 -18.01
C GLU A 117 19.74 -22.78 -17.65
N LYS A 118 18.82 -22.78 -16.67
CA LYS A 118 18.00 -21.62 -16.31
C LYS A 118 18.13 -21.16 -14.86
N GLN A 119 18.84 -21.90 -14.02
CA GLN A 119 18.96 -21.59 -12.60
C GLN A 119 20.32 -22.04 -12.05
N THR A 120 20.89 -21.29 -11.11
CA THR A 120 22.04 -21.70 -10.30
C THR A 120 21.88 -21.27 -8.85
N THR A 121 22.30 -22.10 -7.91
CA THR A 121 22.34 -21.79 -6.47
C THR A 121 23.78 -21.77 -6.00
N LEU A 122 24.17 -20.69 -5.33
CA LEU A 122 25.50 -20.50 -4.74
C LEU A 122 25.36 -20.40 -3.22
N VAL A 123 26.26 -21.04 -2.48
CA VAL A 123 26.23 -21.09 -1.02
C VAL A 123 27.55 -20.57 -0.44
N LEU A 124 27.48 -19.80 0.63
CA LEU A 124 28.64 -19.37 1.41
C LEU A 124 28.36 -19.58 2.90
N THR A 125 29.37 -20.07 3.62
CA THR A 125 29.33 -20.18 5.07
C THR A 125 30.37 -19.26 5.67
N GLU A 126 29.94 -18.39 6.57
CA GLU A 126 30.84 -17.60 7.41
C GLU A 126 30.76 -18.06 8.87
N PRO A 127 31.89 -18.22 9.58
CA PRO A 127 31.90 -18.62 10.98
C PRO A 127 31.37 -17.52 11.92
N ASP A 128 31.11 -17.91 13.18
CA ASP A 128 30.86 -16.97 14.28
C ASP A 128 32.03 -16.01 14.47
N GLY A 129 31.74 -14.72 14.67
CA GLY A 129 32.72 -13.65 14.82
C GLY A 129 33.30 -13.10 13.51
N PHE A 130 32.91 -13.63 12.34
CA PHE A 130 33.45 -13.15 11.07
C PHE A 130 33.03 -11.70 10.80
N MET A 131 34.00 -10.82 10.52
CA MET A 131 33.85 -9.36 10.45
C MET A 131 33.21 -8.70 11.69
N GLY A 132 33.20 -9.41 12.83
CA GLY A 132 32.58 -8.97 14.09
C GLY A 132 31.13 -9.39 14.30
N TYR A 133 30.51 -10.08 13.33
CA TYR A 133 29.12 -10.54 13.45
C TYR A 133 29.01 -11.77 14.36
N PRO A 134 28.01 -11.84 15.27
CA PRO A 134 27.71 -13.07 16.00
C PRO A 134 27.10 -14.13 15.09
N GLY A 135 27.22 -15.39 15.50
CA GLY A 135 26.63 -16.54 14.83
C GLY A 135 27.36 -16.96 13.57
N LYS A 136 27.49 -18.27 13.38
CA LYS A 136 27.79 -18.83 12.07
C LYS A 136 26.58 -18.57 11.17
N VAL A 137 26.79 -18.16 9.92
CA VAL A 137 25.70 -18.06 8.93
C VAL A 137 26.05 -18.88 7.70
N GLU A 138 25.07 -19.62 7.20
CA GLU A 138 25.08 -20.20 5.87
C GLU A 138 24.07 -19.44 5.01
N VAL A 139 24.55 -18.77 3.97
CA VAL A 139 23.71 -18.02 3.03
C VAL A 139 23.65 -18.72 1.69
N SER A 140 22.48 -18.67 1.06
CA SER A 140 22.29 -19.11 -0.32
C SER A 140 21.82 -17.96 -1.20
N VAL A 141 22.35 -17.92 -2.42
CA VAL A 141 21.97 -16.99 -3.48
C VAL A 141 21.56 -17.81 -4.69
N THR A 142 20.29 -17.74 -5.07
CA THR A 142 19.77 -18.39 -6.26
C THR A 142 19.51 -17.36 -7.35
N TYR A 143 20.09 -17.58 -8.51
CA TYR A 143 19.77 -16.86 -9.74
C TYR A 143 18.93 -17.74 -10.64
N GLU A 144 17.85 -17.19 -11.20
CA GLU A 144 16.98 -17.89 -12.13
C GLU A 144 16.57 -16.99 -13.29
N VAL A 145 16.52 -17.53 -14.51
CA VAL A 145 16.05 -16.82 -15.70
C VAL A 145 14.80 -17.49 -16.28
N SER A 146 13.78 -16.67 -16.58
CA SER A 146 12.53 -17.12 -17.19
C SER A 146 12.03 -16.08 -18.18
N GLY A 147 12.01 -16.42 -19.48
CA GLY A 147 11.75 -15.44 -20.52
C GLY A 147 12.73 -14.27 -20.46
N GLY A 148 12.23 -13.05 -20.22
CA GLY A 148 13.04 -11.84 -20.03
C GLY A 148 13.30 -11.47 -18.56
N GLU A 149 12.89 -12.31 -17.62
CA GLU A 149 13.02 -12.06 -16.18
C GLU A 149 14.29 -12.68 -15.61
N LEU A 150 14.95 -11.96 -14.69
CA LEU A 150 16.07 -12.42 -13.88
C LEU A 150 15.68 -12.33 -12.40
N HIS A 151 15.48 -13.49 -11.78
CA HIS A 151 15.05 -13.63 -10.39
C HIS A 151 16.24 -13.86 -9.47
N PHE A 152 16.24 -13.19 -8.33
CA PHE A 152 17.21 -13.34 -7.26
C PHE A 152 16.48 -13.84 -6.02
N ARG A 153 16.95 -14.92 -5.42
CA ARG A 153 16.46 -15.39 -4.12
C ARG A 153 17.61 -15.49 -3.15
N TYR A 154 17.47 -14.81 -2.02
CA TYR A 154 18.41 -14.87 -0.91
C TYR A 154 17.81 -15.68 0.23
N SER A 155 18.61 -16.52 0.88
CA SER A 155 18.25 -17.14 2.15
C SER A 155 19.46 -17.18 3.07
N GLY A 156 19.23 -17.16 4.39
CA GLY A 156 20.28 -17.34 5.38
C GLY A 156 19.78 -18.16 6.56
N ILE A 157 20.63 -19.04 7.06
CA ILE A 157 20.39 -19.82 8.28
C ILE A 157 21.55 -19.53 9.23
N SER A 158 21.25 -19.17 10.47
CA SER A 158 22.24 -18.95 11.51
C SER A 158 22.01 -19.82 12.73
N ASP A 159 23.09 -20.12 13.45
CA ASP A 159 23.05 -20.88 14.71
C ASP A 159 22.83 -19.99 15.96
N LYS A 160 22.88 -18.67 15.80
CA LYS A 160 22.61 -17.66 16.82
C LYS A 160 21.90 -16.45 16.18
N PRO A 161 21.18 -15.61 16.95
CA PRO A 161 20.71 -14.32 16.45
C PRO A 161 21.86 -13.51 15.84
N THR A 162 21.64 -12.97 14.63
CA THR A 162 22.62 -12.15 13.90
C THR A 162 21.91 -11.22 12.91
N LEU A 163 22.64 -10.24 12.37
CA LEU A 163 22.11 -9.35 11.34
C LEU A 163 22.33 -9.94 9.94
N LEU A 164 21.31 -9.83 9.08
CA LEU A 164 21.40 -10.22 7.68
C LEU A 164 20.52 -9.31 6.80
N SER A 165 21.13 -8.65 5.82
CA SER A 165 20.52 -7.85 4.77
C SER A 165 21.39 -7.96 3.52
N MET A 166 20.86 -8.51 2.44
CA MET A 166 21.63 -8.84 1.23
C MET A 166 21.03 -8.16 0.01
N THR A 167 21.90 -7.72 -0.90
CA THR A 167 21.48 -7.21 -2.21
C THR A 167 22.57 -7.39 -3.25
N ASN A 168 22.23 -7.25 -4.53
CA ASN A 168 23.18 -7.30 -5.64
C ASN A 168 23.58 -5.89 -6.09
N HIS A 169 24.87 -5.62 -6.12
CA HIS A 169 25.42 -4.30 -6.47
C HIS A 169 25.72 -4.19 -7.98
N ALA A 170 24.74 -4.51 -8.83
CA ALA A 170 24.84 -4.42 -10.29
C ALA A 170 24.78 -2.96 -10.77
N TYR A 171 25.67 -2.65 -11.72
CA TYR A 171 25.78 -1.34 -12.35
C TYR A 171 25.15 -1.39 -13.75
N TRP A 172 23.94 -0.85 -13.88
CA TRP A 172 23.12 -0.94 -15.08
C TRP A 172 23.33 0.23 -16.04
N ASN A 173 23.37 -0.06 -17.34
CA ASN A 173 23.27 0.90 -18.43
C ASN A 173 22.46 0.27 -19.56
N LEU A 174 21.18 0.65 -19.69
CA LEU A 174 20.24 0.01 -20.62
C LEU A 174 20.53 0.32 -22.09
N LYS A 175 21.38 1.30 -22.38
CA LYS A 175 21.94 1.54 -23.73
C LYS A 175 23.05 0.55 -24.11
N GLY A 176 23.49 -0.26 -23.15
CA GLY A 176 24.64 -1.13 -23.23
C GLY A 176 25.83 -0.56 -22.49
N HIS A 177 26.65 -1.43 -21.91
CA HIS A 177 27.78 -1.03 -21.06
C HIS A 177 28.79 -0.09 -21.77
N LYS A 178 28.86 -0.06 -23.10
CA LYS A 178 29.79 0.82 -23.85
C LYS A 178 29.20 2.19 -24.22
N ALA A 179 27.96 2.48 -23.85
CA ALA A 179 27.19 3.60 -24.40
C ALA A 179 27.30 4.93 -23.63
N GLY A 180 28.32 5.09 -22.79
CA GLY A 180 28.56 6.32 -22.03
C GLY A 180 27.73 6.42 -20.76
N ASN A 181 27.21 7.61 -20.43
CA ASN A 181 26.48 7.85 -19.17
C ASN A 181 25.01 7.41 -19.21
N VAL A 182 24.33 7.39 -18.06
CA VAL A 182 22.92 7.05 -17.90
C VAL A 182 22.00 8.25 -17.69
N LEU A 183 22.50 9.49 -17.80
CA LEU A 183 21.71 10.68 -17.48
C LEU A 183 20.49 10.86 -18.41
N ASP A 184 20.53 10.28 -19.60
CA ASP A 184 19.43 10.22 -20.56
C ASP A 184 18.43 9.09 -20.31
N HIS A 185 18.57 8.33 -19.21
CA HIS A 185 17.58 7.36 -18.78
C HIS A 185 16.47 8.02 -17.96
N ILE A 186 15.28 7.45 -18.04
CA ILE A 186 14.12 7.87 -17.24
C ILE A 186 13.97 6.86 -16.09
N LEU A 187 13.94 7.36 -14.86
CA LEU A 187 13.77 6.55 -13.65
C LEU A 187 12.46 6.93 -12.95
N MET A 188 11.75 5.91 -12.47
CA MET A 188 10.62 6.02 -11.55
C MET A 188 10.88 5.13 -10.34
N VAL A 189 10.58 5.64 -9.14
CA VAL A 189 10.69 4.96 -7.85
C VAL A 189 9.42 5.29 -7.04
N PRO A 190 8.47 4.35 -6.85
CA PRO A 190 7.23 4.58 -6.10
C PRO A 190 7.49 4.61 -4.58
N ALA A 191 8.11 5.70 -4.13
CA ALA A 191 8.46 5.93 -2.74
C ALA A 191 8.19 7.38 -2.34
N SER A 192 7.45 7.58 -1.26
CA SER A 192 7.11 8.90 -0.71
C SER A 192 8.23 9.50 0.13
N ARG A 193 9.18 8.67 0.60
CA ARG A 193 10.22 9.04 1.57
C ARG A 193 11.57 8.45 1.22
N THR A 194 12.63 9.04 1.76
CA THR A 194 14.01 8.51 1.74
C THR A 194 14.56 8.47 3.16
N THR A 195 15.61 7.70 3.42
CA THR A 195 16.37 7.85 4.67
C THR A 195 17.33 9.04 4.55
N ALA A 196 17.32 9.94 5.53
CA ALA A 196 18.26 11.04 5.59
C ALA A 196 19.63 10.55 6.10
N ALA A 197 20.70 11.08 5.50
CA ALA A 197 22.07 10.77 5.88
C ALA A 197 22.83 12.05 6.23
N ASP A 198 23.75 11.97 7.19
CA ASP A 198 24.65 13.06 7.54
C ASP A 198 25.85 13.19 6.58
N ASP A 199 26.79 14.08 6.88
CA ASP A 199 27.98 14.33 6.04
C ASP A 199 28.94 13.12 5.96
N SER A 200 28.87 12.21 6.94
CA SER A 200 29.58 10.92 6.91
C SER A 200 28.80 9.81 6.21
N LEU A 201 27.61 10.14 5.68
CA LEU A 201 26.64 9.25 5.07
C LEU A 201 26.01 8.23 6.04
N ALA A 202 26.12 8.46 7.35
CA ALA A 202 25.40 7.67 8.35
C ALA A 202 23.92 8.08 8.38
N ILE A 203 23.03 7.09 8.56
CA ILE A 203 21.59 7.37 8.60
C ILE A 203 21.23 8.01 9.93
N THR A 204 20.48 9.11 9.87
CA THR A 204 20.09 9.91 11.03
C THR A 204 18.82 9.42 11.72
N GLY A 205 18.07 8.52 11.07
CA GLY A 205 16.75 8.07 11.52
C GLY A 205 15.59 8.92 10.98
N GLU A 206 15.86 10.05 10.33
CA GLU A 206 14.83 10.88 9.69
C GLU A 206 14.39 10.28 8.34
N LEU A 207 13.08 10.40 8.07
CA LEU A 207 12.44 9.90 6.84
C LEU A 207 11.79 11.06 6.05
N PRO A 208 12.58 11.98 5.47
CA PRO A 208 12.05 13.13 4.74
C PRO A 208 11.18 12.70 3.55
N GLU A 209 10.11 13.46 3.30
CA GLU A 209 9.27 13.30 2.12
C GLU A 209 10.02 13.73 0.85
N VAL A 210 9.84 13.00 -0.24
CA VAL A 210 10.45 13.36 -1.54
C VAL A 210 9.66 14.43 -2.28
N ALA A 211 8.39 14.64 -1.90
CA ALA A 211 7.46 15.51 -2.61
C ALA A 211 8.01 16.94 -2.80
N GLY A 212 8.10 17.38 -4.06
CA GLY A 212 8.60 18.72 -4.39
C GLY A 212 10.13 18.89 -4.30
N THR A 213 10.88 17.80 -4.12
CA THR A 213 12.36 17.81 -4.12
C THR A 213 12.93 17.27 -5.45
N SER A 214 14.25 17.37 -5.63
CA SER A 214 14.96 16.70 -6.73
C SER A 214 14.90 15.17 -6.65
N LEU A 215 14.59 14.62 -5.47
CA LEU A 215 14.43 13.19 -5.21
C LEU A 215 12.99 12.73 -5.46
N ASP A 216 12.07 13.59 -5.88
CA ASP A 216 10.72 13.17 -6.28
C ASP A 216 10.81 12.39 -7.60
N LEU A 217 10.89 11.07 -7.47
CA LEU A 217 10.92 10.09 -8.56
C LEU A 217 9.64 9.23 -8.58
N ARG A 218 8.59 9.62 -7.84
CA ARG A 218 7.32 8.88 -7.83
C ARG A 218 6.68 8.81 -9.21
N GLU A 219 6.92 9.83 -10.02
CA GLU A 219 6.62 9.87 -11.45
C GLU A 219 7.89 9.69 -12.29
N PRO A 220 7.81 9.11 -13.50
CA PRO A 220 8.96 8.92 -14.38
C PRO A 220 9.67 10.25 -14.68
N ARG A 221 10.95 10.33 -14.32
CA ARG A 221 11.77 11.54 -14.48
C ARG A 221 13.10 11.23 -15.16
N LEU A 222 13.55 12.14 -16.02
CA LEU A 222 14.88 12.03 -16.63
C LEU A 222 15.96 12.18 -15.55
N LEU A 223 16.91 11.26 -15.49
CA LEU A 223 17.99 11.30 -14.48
C LEU A 223 18.79 12.60 -14.56
N GLN A 224 19.01 13.13 -15.77
CA GLN A 224 19.65 14.42 -15.99
C GLN A 224 18.96 15.56 -15.21
N GLU A 225 17.62 15.60 -15.20
CA GLU A 225 16.87 16.66 -14.51
C GLU A 225 16.99 16.55 -13.00
N ALA A 226 16.87 15.34 -12.46
CA ALA A 226 17.01 15.09 -11.03
C ALA A 226 18.44 15.43 -10.54
N VAL A 227 19.46 14.98 -11.30
CA VAL A 227 20.87 15.22 -10.98
C VAL A 227 21.24 16.70 -11.13
N SER A 228 20.74 17.39 -12.15
CA SER A 228 20.97 18.83 -12.30
C SER A 228 20.31 19.66 -11.21
N ALA A 229 19.15 19.24 -10.69
CA ALA A 229 18.43 19.96 -9.65
C ALA A 229 18.98 19.72 -8.24
N GLY A 230 19.45 18.50 -7.94
CA GLY A 230 19.81 18.08 -6.58
C GLY A 230 21.19 17.47 -6.40
N GLY A 231 21.99 17.38 -7.46
CA GLY A 231 23.24 16.62 -7.46
C GLY A 231 23.03 15.12 -7.62
N PRO A 232 24.11 14.33 -7.57
CA PRO A 232 24.03 12.88 -7.75
C PRO A 232 23.14 12.20 -6.71
N ILE A 233 22.37 11.22 -7.16
CA ILE A 233 21.52 10.42 -6.27
C ILE A 233 22.35 9.28 -5.71
N ASP A 234 22.49 9.28 -4.39
CA ASP A 234 23.00 8.18 -3.55
C ASP A 234 22.11 8.11 -2.30
N ARG A 235 20.91 7.55 -2.47
CA ARG A 235 19.83 7.60 -1.47
C ARG A 235 19.07 6.29 -1.41
N ASN A 236 18.75 5.86 -0.20
CA ASN A 236 17.79 4.78 0.05
C ASN A 236 16.39 5.37 0.07
N TYR A 237 15.55 4.90 -0.86
CA TYR A 237 14.13 5.20 -0.91
C TYR A 237 13.35 4.21 -0.05
N CYS A 238 12.46 4.72 0.78
CA CYS A 238 11.54 3.94 1.58
C CYS A 238 10.31 3.61 0.72
N LEU A 239 10.23 2.38 0.23
CA LEU A 239 9.19 1.99 -0.73
C LEU A 239 7.81 2.06 -0.08
N ASP A 240 6.85 2.67 -0.78
CA ASP A 240 5.46 2.72 -0.31
C ASP A 240 4.80 1.38 -0.60
N ARG A 241 4.93 0.42 0.34
CA ARG A 241 4.31 -0.90 0.20
C ARG A 241 2.78 -0.79 0.19
N PRO A 242 2.10 -1.23 -0.88
CA PRO A 242 0.66 -1.39 -0.87
C PRO A 242 0.26 -2.46 0.15
N ASP A 243 -0.82 -2.22 0.90
CA ASP A 243 -1.28 -3.12 1.97
C ASP A 243 -1.43 -4.57 1.47
N GLY A 244 -0.88 -5.53 2.22
CA GLY A 244 -1.08 -6.97 1.97
C GLY A 244 -0.25 -7.60 0.85
N GLN A 245 0.58 -6.85 0.14
CA GLN A 245 1.48 -7.40 -0.89
C GLN A 245 2.85 -7.80 -0.31
N ARG A 246 3.29 -9.03 -0.62
CA ARG A 246 4.63 -9.51 -0.25
C ARG A 246 5.71 -8.91 -1.15
N GLU A 247 5.45 -8.84 -2.45
CA GLU A 247 6.33 -8.25 -3.47
C GLU A 247 5.69 -6.98 -4.03
N MET A 248 6.51 -5.97 -4.35
CA MET A 248 6.07 -4.72 -4.98
C MET A 248 7.09 -4.25 -6.02
N MET A 249 6.64 -3.45 -6.99
CA MET A 249 7.56 -2.75 -7.90
C MET A 249 8.35 -1.68 -7.12
N ALA A 250 9.68 -1.82 -7.09
CA ALA A 250 10.59 -0.89 -6.43
C ALA A 250 11.08 0.22 -7.34
N ALA A 251 11.26 -0.07 -8.63
CA ALA A 251 11.70 0.93 -9.60
C ALA A 251 11.41 0.48 -11.03
N ARG A 252 11.39 1.47 -11.92
CA ARG A 252 11.39 1.26 -13.36
C ARG A 252 12.38 2.21 -14.02
N LEU A 253 13.30 1.63 -14.78
CA LEU A 253 14.34 2.34 -15.52
C LEU A 253 14.12 2.15 -17.03
N VAL A 254 14.11 3.23 -17.79
CA VAL A 254 13.91 3.21 -19.25
C VAL A 254 15.08 3.90 -19.94
N GLY A 255 15.78 3.16 -20.81
CA GLY A 255 16.83 3.71 -21.67
C GLY A 255 16.25 4.39 -22.91
N PRO A 256 16.99 5.33 -23.55
CA PRO A 256 16.52 6.03 -24.76
C PRO A 256 16.34 5.09 -25.97
N ASN A 257 16.99 3.93 -25.96
CA ASN A 257 16.79 2.85 -26.93
C ASN A 257 15.49 2.04 -26.71
N LYS A 258 14.66 2.43 -25.74
CA LYS A 258 13.40 1.77 -25.33
C LYS A 258 13.59 0.41 -24.65
N VAL A 259 14.82 0.07 -24.26
CA VAL A 259 15.05 -1.04 -23.32
C VAL A 259 14.57 -0.58 -21.95
N THR A 260 13.77 -1.43 -21.31
CA THR A 260 13.15 -1.13 -20.02
C THR A 260 13.47 -2.23 -19.03
N MET A 261 13.77 -1.83 -17.80
CA MET A 261 13.96 -2.71 -16.66
C MET A 261 12.99 -2.33 -15.56
N GLU A 262 12.29 -3.33 -15.03
CA GLU A 262 11.45 -3.22 -13.84
C GLU A 262 12.10 -4.02 -12.72
N VAL A 263 12.13 -3.43 -11.54
CA VAL A 263 12.68 -4.04 -10.33
C VAL A 263 11.51 -4.33 -9.41
N TRP A 264 11.33 -5.58 -9.06
CA TRP A 264 10.34 -6.07 -8.10
C TRP A 264 11.05 -6.62 -6.87
N THR A 265 10.49 -6.41 -5.68
CA THR A 265 11.14 -6.82 -4.43
C THR A 265 10.17 -7.07 -3.29
N ASP A 266 10.55 -7.95 -2.37
CA ASP A 266 9.94 -8.13 -1.06
C ASP A 266 10.62 -7.31 0.05
N GLN A 267 11.63 -6.51 -0.30
CA GLN A 267 12.36 -5.64 0.63
C GLN A 267 11.67 -4.28 0.81
N PRO A 268 11.83 -3.62 1.98
CA PRO A 268 11.15 -2.35 2.26
C PRO A 268 11.87 -1.13 1.67
N GLY A 269 13.12 -1.27 1.23
CA GLY A 269 13.95 -0.17 0.72
C GLY A 269 14.56 -0.45 -0.64
N LEU A 270 14.91 0.63 -1.34
CA LEU A 270 15.69 0.59 -2.57
C LEU A 270 16.81 1.63 -2.50
N GLN A 271 18.08 1.19 -2.52
CA GLN A 271 19.19 2.09 -2.77
C GLN A 271 19.20 2.47 -4.25
N VAL A 272 19.18 3.77 -4.53
CA VAL A 272 19.40 4.32 -5.86
C VAL A 272 20.75 5.02 -5.85
N PHE A 273 21.69 4.50 -6.64
CA PHE A 273 23.01 5.07 -6.78
C PHE A 273 23.35 5.37 -8.24
N THR A 274 23.45 6.64 -8.60
CA THR A 274 23.65 7.10 -9.98
C THR A 274 25.10 7.05 -10.47
N GLY A 275 25.98 6.26 -9.84
CA GLY A 275 27.35 6.06 -10.34
C GLY A 275 28.22 7.32 -10.26
N SER A 276 27.99 8.16 -9.25
CA SER A 276 28.62 9.47 -9.10
C SER A 276 30.12 9.43 -8.80
N ASN A 277 30.64 8.27 -8.40
CA ASN A 277 32.05 8.03 -8.11
C ASN A 277 32.79 7.25 -9.22
N ILE A 278 32.09 6.86 -10.29
CA ILE A 278 32.68 6.09 -11.38
C ILE A 278 33.79 6.93 -12.02
N GLY A 279 35.04 6.46 -11.93
CA GLY A 279 36.19 7.16 -12.50
C GLY A 279 36.53 8.49 -11.81
N THR A 280 36.13 8.71 -10.55
CA THR A 280 36.51 9.92 -9.78
C THR A 280 37.53 9.66 -8.68
N THR A 281 37.88 8.40 -8.44
CA THR A 281 38.85 7.98 -7.40
C THR A 281 40.07 7.34 -8.05
N GLY A 282 41.26 7.94 -7.86
CA GLY A 282 42.53 7.46 -8.42
C GLY A 282 43.21 8.48 -9.34
N PRO A 283 44.39 8.16 -9.91
CA PRO A 283 45.10 9.03 -10.85
C PRO A 283 44.38 9.17 -12.20
N ASP A 284 43.56 8.17 -12.56
CA ASP A 284 42.81 8.13 -13.81
C ASP A 284 41.36 8.60 -13.59
N THR A 285 40.82 9.34 -14.56
CA THR A 285 39.43 9.87 -14.52
C THR A 285 38.39 8.91 -15.12
N TRP A 286 38.68 7.60 -15.08
CA TRP A 286 37.84 6.54 -15.64
C TRP A 286 38.10 5.17 -14.98
N TRP A 287 37.10 4.29 -15.03
CA TRP A 287 37.24 2.84 -14.76
C TRP A 287 37.25 2.06 -16.08
N LYS A 288 37.92 0.90 -16.14
CA LYS A 288 38.02 0.09 -17.37
C LYS A 288 37.53 -1.34 -17.17
N GLY A 289 36.74 -1.84 -18.11
CA GLY A 289 36.32 -3.24 -18.14
C GLY A 289 35.56 -3.59 -19.41
N LYS A 290 35.56 -4.87 -19.80
CA LYS A 290 34.90 -5.37 -21.04
C LYS A 290 35.30 -4.56 -22.30
N GLY A 291 36.54 -4.08 -22.34
CA GLY A 291 37.06 -3.24 -23.42
C GLY A 291 36.44 -1.85 -23.54
N SER A 292 35.91 -1.29 -22.45
CA SER A 292 35.33 0.07 -22.38
C SER A 292 35.94 0.89 -21.24
N GLU A 293 35.88 2.21 -21.38
CA GLU A 293 36.20 3.17 -20.32
C GLU A 293 34.90 3.84 -19.83
N TRP A 294 34.69 3.85 -18.52
CA TRP A 294 33.51 4.43 -17.88
C TRP A 294 33.89 5.61 -17.01
N LYS A 295 33.09 6.67 -17.09
CA LYS A 295 33.24 7.91 -16.31
C LYS A 295 32.03 8.10 -15.41
N GLN A 296 32.01 9.21 -14.69
CA GLN A 296 30.93 9.58 -13.80
C GLN A 296 29.56 9.41 -14.48
N PHE A 297 28.60 8.83 -13.76
CA PHE A 297 27.27 8.48 -14.27
C PHE A 297 27.27 7.41 -15.38
N GLY A 298 28.34 6.63 -15.53
CA GLY A 298 28.42 5.53 -16.52
C GLY A 298 27.38 4.43 -16.35
N ALA A 299 26.80 4.33 -15.16
CA ALA A 299 25.79 3.33 -14.79
C ALA A 299 24.99 3.79 -13.56
N ILE A 300 23.90 3.07 -13.28
CA ILE A 300 23.06 3.23 -12.08
C ILE A 300 22.94 1.88 -11.35
N CYS A 301 23.02 1.89 -10.03
CA CYS A 301 22.65 0.74 -9.18
C CYS A 301 21.25 0.94 -8.62
N LEU A 302 20.48 -0.15 -8.62
CA LEU A 302 19.15 -0.25 -8.02
C LEU A 302 19.17 -1.48 -7.12
N GLU A 303 19.28 -1.26 -5.81
CA GLU A 303 19.64 -2.32 -4.86
C GLU A 303 18.52 -2.46 -3.81
N PRO A 304 17.57 -3.40 -3.99
CA PRO A 304 16.54 -3.65 -3.00
C PRO A 304 17.16 -4.22 -1.72
N GLN A 305 16.80 -3.68 -0.56
CA GLN A 305 17.44 -3.99 0.73
C GLN A 305 16.54 -3.58 1.91
N LEU A 306 16.89 -4.03 3.12
CA LEU A 306 16.39 -3.41 4.35
C LEU A 306 16.88 -1.95 4.45
N TRP A 307 16.17 -1.12 5.22
CA TRP A 307 16.58 0.28 5.39
C TRP A 307 17.97 0.35 6.06
N PRO A 308 18.91 1.12 5.50
CA PRO A 308 20.27 1.21 6.04
C PRO A 308 20.27 1.65 7.49
N ASP A 309 21.19 1.07 8.26
CA ASP A 309 21.33 1.32 9.70
C ASP A 309 20.07 1.03 10.54
N GLY A 310 19.10 0.27 10.02
CA GLY A 310 17.83 0.02 10.72
C GLY A 310 17.96 -0.57 12.12
N VAL A 311 19.08 -1.25 12.42
CA VAL A 311 19.41 -1.75 13.76
C VAL A 311 19.48 -0.66 14.83
N HIS A 312 19.77 0.59 14.46
CA HIS A 312 19.78 1.73 15.37
C HIS A 312 18.47 2.55 15.37
N HIS A 313 17.54 2.24 14.46
CA HIS A 313 16.35 3.05 14.22
C HIS A 313 15.08 2.20 14.34
N SER A 314 14.73 1.81 15.57
CA SER A 314 13.60 0.89 15.84
C SER A 314 12.25 1.34 15.27
N HIS A 315 12.06 2.64 14.98
CA HIS A 315 10.83 3.15 14.35
C HIS A 315 10.77 2.97 12.82
N PHE A 316 11.75 2.27 12.22
CA PHE A 316 11.77 1.94 10.79
C PHE A 316 10.83 0.77 10.42
N GLU A 317 10.37 -0.01 11.39
CA GLU A 317 9.34 -1.03 11.19
C GLU A 317 7.95 -0.40 11.03
N SER A 318 7.07 -1.04 10.24
CA SER A 318 5.68 -0.57 10.10
C SER A 318 5.01 -0.59 11.47
N PRO A 319 4.26 0.46 11.86
CA PRO A 319 3.57 0.48 13.15
C PRO A 319 2.41 -0.54 13.24
N ALA A 320 2.02 -1.17 12.13
CA ALA A 320 1.01 -2.22 12.15
C ALA A 320 1.64 -3.54 12.63
N GLY A 321 1.11 -4.09 13.72
CA GLY A 321 1.67 -5.27 14.34
C GLY A 321 1.06 -5.60 15.70
N LEU A 322 1.53 -6.70 16.28
CA LEU A 322 1.20 -7.13 17.64
C LEU A 322 2.37 -6.80 18.59
N TYR A 323 2.11 -5.87 19.50
CA TYR A 323 3.02 -5.39 20.52
C TYR A 323 2.81 -6.15 21.83
N ASP A 324 3.87 -6.82 22.31
CA ASP A 324 3.89 -7.54 23.59
C ASP A 324 4.44 -6.68 24.75
N ASP A 325 5.20 -5.63 24.45
CA ASP A 325 5.64 -4.65 25.42
C ASP A 325 4.48 -3.74 25.87
N LEU A 326 4.63 -3.13 27.05
CA LEU A 326 3.63 -2.17 27.53
C LEU A 326 3.60 -0.93 26.62
N VAL A 327 2.45 -0.63 26.03
CA VAL A 327 2.24 0.56 25.21
C VAL A 327 1.47 1.61 26.00
N MET A 328 2.03 2.81 26.11
CA MET A 328 1.45 3.93 26.84
C MET A 328 0.67 4.81 25.87
N LEU A 329 -0.58 5.13 26.22
CA LEU A 329 -1.40 6.11 25.53
C LEU A 329 -1.32 7.44 26.27
N LEU A 330 -0.70 8.43 25.63
CA LEU A 330 -0.66 9.81 26.11
C LEU A 330 -1.63 10.66 25.27
N ASP A 331 -2.50 11.42 25.94
CA ASP A 331 -3.55 12.22 25.31
C ASP A 331 -3.51 13.68 25.78
N PHE A 332 -3.71 14.62 24.86
CA PHE A 332 -3.81 16.03 25.20
C PHE A 332 -5.18 16.35 25.81
N ASN A 333 -5.17 16.99 26.98
CA ASN A 333 -6.40 17.39 27.65
C ASN A 333 -7.16 18.44 26.84
N SER A 334 -8.18 17.99 26.08
CA SER A 334 -9.02 18.87 25.25
C SER A 334 -8.16 19.74 24.32
N LEU A 335 -7.41 19.09 23.42
CA LEU A 335 -6.39 19.70 22.56
C LEU A 335 -6.80 21.05 21.97
N TYR A 336 -7.89 21.12 21.20
CA TYR A 336 -8.29 22.37 20.53
C TYR A 336 -8.72 23.48 21.50
N PRO A 337 -9.58 23.24 22.52
CA PRO A 337 -9.82 24.22 23.57
C PRO A 337 -8.54 24.73 24.28
N SER A 338 -7.56 23.87 24.48
CA SER A 338 -6.29 24.22 25.14
C SER A 338 -5.39 25.03 24.22
N ILE A 339 -5.30 24.69 22.93
CA ILE A 339 -4.58 25.48 21.90
C ILE A 339 -5.16 26.90 21.79
N ILE A 340 -6.49 27.01 21.77
CA ILE A 340 -7.14 28.32 21.74
C ILE A 340 -6.69 29.20 22.92
N GLN A 341 -6.54 28.60 24.10
CA GLN A 341 -6.08 29.30 25.29
C GLN A 341 -4.56 29.54 25.32
N GLU A 342 -3.76 28.59 24.82
CA GLU A 342 -2.29 28.67 24.75
C GLU A 342 -1.84 29.86 23.90
N TYR A 343 -2.39 29.96 22.68
CA TYR A 343 -2.00 30.95 21.68
C TYR A 343 -2.96 32.16 21.62
N ASN A 344 -3.82 32.32 22.63
CA ASN A 344 -4.82 33.41 22.71
C ASN A 344 -5.64 33.58 21.40
N ILE A 345 -6.08 32.49 20.78
CA ILE A 345 -6.76 32.51 19.47
C ILE A 345 -8.20 33.01 19.66
N CYS A 346 -8.53 34.14 19.06
CA CYS A 346 -9.85 34.74 19.16
C CYS A 346 -10.17 35.55 17.90
N PHE A 347 -11.45 35.86 17.72
CA PHE A 347 -11.94 36.80 16.73
C PHE A 347 -11.28 38.18 16.82
N THR A 348 -10.80 38.56 18.01
CA THR A 348 -10.27 39.89 18.33
C THR A 348 -8.74 39.95 18.41
N THR A 349 -8.05 38.81 18.30
CA THR A 349 -6.59 38.72 18.55
C THR A 349 -5.81 38.21 17.36
N VAL A 350 -6.44 37.40 16.49
CA VAL A 350 -5.81 36.87 15.27
C VAL A 350 -6.08 37.81 14.10
N ASP A 351 -4.99 38.24 13.45
CA ASP A 351 -5.04 38.96 12.18
C ASP A 351 -5.33 37.98 11.04
N ARG A 352 -6.39 38.26 10.27
CA ARG A 352 -6.97 37.31 9.30
C ARG A 352 -7.62 38.03 8.12
N PRO A 353 -7.67 37.36 6.94
CA PRO A 353 -8.39 37.89 5.79
C PRO A 353 -9.89 37.99 6.05
N ASP A 354 -10.55 38.92 5.34
CA ASP A 354 -12.00 39.07 5.38
C ASP A 354 -12.72 37.86 4.74
N GLU A 355 -14.03 37.73 5.00
CA GLU A 355 -14.81 36.59 4.50
C GLU A 355 -14.88 36.53 2.96
N ASN A 356 -14.81 37.67 2.28
CA ASN A 356 -14.84 37.73 0.81
C ASN A 356 -13.53 37.24 0.19
N GLU A 357 -12.40 37.51 0.84
CA GLU A 357 -11.10 36.96 0.48
C GLU A 357 -11.05 35.46 0.77
N VAL A 358 -11.54 35.01 1.93
CA VAL A 358 -11.58 33.59 2.29
C VAL A 358 -12.43 32.78 1.31
N ALA A 359 -13.55 33.34 0.81
CA ALA A 359 -14.40 32.69 -0.17
C ALA A 359 -13.71 32.46 -1.53
N LYS A 360 -12.69 33.25 -1.85
CA LYS A 360 -11.89 33.12 -3.08
C LYS A 360 -10.72 32.14 -2.93
N MET A 361 -10.40 31.73 -1.71
CA MET A 361 -9.29 30.82 -1.44
C MET A 361 -9.72 29.37 -1.61
N THR A 362 -8.95 28.63 -2.41
CA THR A 362 -9.23 27.22 -2.72
C THR A 362 -8.42 26.24 -1.88
N SER A 363 -7.39 26.71 -1.15
CA SER A 363 -6.53 25.85 -0.33
C SER A 363 -6.29 26.36 1.09
N GLU A 364 -5.99 25.45 2.03
CA GLU A 364 -5.65 25.76 3.42
C GLU A 364 -4.30 26.52 3.51
N ALA A 365 -3.34 26.22 2.65
CA ALA A 365 -2.04 26.89 2.63
C ALA A 365 -2.14 28.39 2.29
N GLN A 366 -3.00 28.76 1.33
CA GLN A 366 -3.28 30.17 1.02
C GLN A 366 -3.96 30.90 2.19
N LEU A 367 -4.79 30.17 2.95
CA LEU A 367 -5.48 30.72 4.11
C LEU A 367 -4.51 30.97 5.26
N LEU A 368 -3.64 30.01 5.56
CA LEU A 368 -2.66 30.11 6.64
C LEU A 368 -1.57 31.15 6.36
N SER A 369 -1.14 31.33 5.10
CA SER A 369 -0.14 32.37 4.75
C SER A 369 -0.62 33.79 5.01
N LYS A 370 -1.94 34.00 5.05
CA LYS A 370 -2.60 35.27 5.37
C LYS A 370 -3.18 35.33 6.79
N THR A 371 -3.03 34.29 7.59
CA THR A 371 -3.54 34.24 8.98
C THR A 371 -2.36 34.29 9.94
N ARG A 372 -2.26 35.34 10.76
CA ARG A 372 -1.11 35.54 11.66
C ARG A 372 -1.48 35.27 13.11
N GLU A 373 -0.60 34.55 13.79
CA GLU A 373 -0.72 34.30 15.22
C GLU A 373 -0.60 35.59 16.04
N PRO A 374 -1.26 35.67 17.20
CA PRO A 374 -1.09 36.80 18.10
C PRO A 374 0.36 36.86 18.63
N ASP A 375 0.93 38.06 18.74
CA ASP A 375 2.30 38.29 19.21
C ASP A 375 2.50 38.10 20.73
N GLY A 376 1.43 37.76 21.46
CA GLY A 376 1.45 37.56 22.90
C GLY A 376 1.37 38.85 23.73
N THR A 377 1.26 40.03 23.10
CA THR A 377 1.12 41.33 23.79
C THR A 377 -0.33 41.75 24.01
N ALA A 378 -1.25 41.20 23.22
CA ALA A 378 -2.68 41.50 23.29
C ALA A 378 -3.35 40.97 24.57
N GLU A 379 -4.35 41.69 25.06
CA GLU A 379 -5.23 41.20 26.13
C GLU A 379 -5.92 39.88 25.74
N GLU A 380 -6.30 39.10 26.75
CA GLU A 380 -6.91 37.79 26.53
C GLU A 380 -8.27 37.91 25.84
N GLY A 381 -8.41 37.27 24.68
CA GLY A 381 -9.62 37.32 23.87
C GLY A 381 -10.84 36.68 24.53
N ILE A 382 -12.04 37.06 24.07
CA ILE A 382 -13.32 36.57 24.61
C ILE A 382 -13.43 35.04 24.53
N LEU A 383 -13.02 34.44 23.41
CA LEU A 383 -13.14 33.01 23.18
C LEU A 383 -12.30 32.19 24.19
N PRO A 384 -11.00 32.48 24.39
CA PRO A 384 -10.22 31.90 25.49
C PRO A 384 -10.88 32.05 26.87
N GLN A 385 -11.44 33.21 27.20
CA GLN A 385 -12.10 33.43 28.50
C GLN A 385 -13.32 32.53 28.70
N VAL A 386 -14.15 32.36 27.67
CA VAL A 386 -15.34 31.50 27.72
C VAL A 386 -14.92 30.03 27.88
N LEU A 387 -13.92 29.59 27.12
CA LEU A 387 -13.40 28.23 27.22
C LEU A 387 -12.81 27.94 28.59
N ARG A 388 -12.06 28.88 29.16
CA ARG A 388 -11.51 28.75 30.52
C ARG A 388 -12.62 28.52 31.55
N ARG A 389 -13.72 29.27 31.50
CA ARG A 389 -14.88 29.06 32.40
C ARG A 389 -15.47 27.65 32.28
N LEU A 390 -15.56 27.10 31.07
CA LEU A 390 -16.07 25.74 30.83
C LEU A 390 -15.10 24.67 31.37
N VAL A 391 -13.80 24.84 31.12
CA VAL A 391 -12.74 23.94 31.59
C VAL A 391 -12.64 23.96 33.12
N ASP A 392 -12.67 25.14 33.74
CA ASP A 392 -12.65 25.28 35.20
C ASP A 392 -13.90 24.68 35.86
N SER A 393 -15.07 24.92 35.28
CA SER A 393 -16.32 24.28 35.74
C SER A 393 -16.23 22.76 35.68
N ARG A 394 -15.63 22.22 34.62
CA ARG A 394 -15.42 20.77 34.47
C ARG A 394 -14.43 20.25 35.51
N ARG A 395 -13.39 21.01 35.83
CA ARG A 395 -12.40 20.67 36.87
C ARG A 395 -13.07 20.55 38.25
N VAL A 396 -13.96 21.47 38.61
CA VAL A 396 -14.74 21.43 39.87
C VAL A 396 -15.65 20.19 39.93
N VAL A 397 -16.33 19.86 38.84
CA VAL A 397 -17.20 18.66 38.78
C VAL A 397 -16.37 17.39 38.93
N LYS A 398 -15.24 17.27 38.21
CA LYS A 398 -14.33 16.12 38.35
C LYS A 398 -13.77 15.99 39.75
N ALA A 399 -13.45 17.10 40.42
CA ALA A 399 -12.99 17.07 41.81
C ALA A 399 -14.09 16.54 42.75
N SER A 400 -15.34 16.98 42.55
CA SER A 400 -16.50 16.52 43.34
C SER A 400 -16.78 15.03 43.16
N MET A 401 -16.54 14.48 41.97
CA MET A 401 -16.68 13.05 41.70
C MET A 401 -15.73 12.17 42.51
N LYS A 402 -14.51 12.66 42.80
CA LYS A 402 -13.52 11.90 43.58
C LYS A 402 -13.96 11.68 45.03
N SER A 403 -14.74 12.60 45.58
CA SER A 403 -15.25 12.54 46.96
C SER A 403 -16.62 11.87 47.09
N GLU A 404 -17.33 11.66 45.99
CA GLU A 404 -18.71 11.16 46.00
C GLU A 404 -18.77 9.63 46.02
N LYS A 405 -19.55 9.07 46.96
CA LYS A 405 -19.71 7.61 47.14
C LYS A 405 -21.07 7.10 46.67
N ASN A 406 -22.06 7.99 46.50
CA ASN A 406 -23.39 7.60 46.05
C ASN A 406 -23.38 7.36 44.54
N PRO A 407 -23.69 6.13 44.06
CA PRO A 407 -23.61 5.79 42.64
C PRO A 407 -24.58 6.60 41.77
N LYS A 408 -25.74 7.01 42.30
CA LYS A 408 -26.70 7.83 41.55
C LYS A 408 -26.19 9.26 41.34
N ILE A 409 -25.57 9.85 42.37
CA ILE A 409 -24.99 11.21 42.26
C ILE A 409 -23.75 11.17 41.37
N LEU A 410 -22.92 10.12 41.49
CA LEU A 410 -21.77 9.91 40.62
C LEU A 410 -22.17 9.85 39.14
N GLN A 411 -23.27 9.16 38.82
CA GLN A 411 -23.82 9.13 37.46
C GLN A 411 -24.25 10.51 36.96
N VAL A 412 -24.91 11.32 37.80
CA VAL A 412 -25.29 12.70 37.44
C VAL A 412 -24.05 13.58 37.21
N LEU A 413 -23.04 13.47 38.05
CA LEU A 413 -21.77 14.19 37.89
C LEU A 413 -21.02 13.74 36.62
N GLU A 414 -21.06 12.45 36.28
CA GLU A 414 -20.50 11.91 35.04
C GLU A 414 -21.19 12.49 33.80
N ILE A 415 -22.53 12.59 33.82
CA ILE A 415 -23.28 13.26 32.75
C ILE A 415 -22.86 14.73 32.65
N ARG A 416 -22.75 15.43 33.79
CA ARG A 416 -22.36 16.84 33.82
C ARG A 416 -20.95 17.08 33.28
N GLN A 417 -19.96 16.24 33.62
CA GLN A 417 -18.59 16.40 33.10
C GLN A 417 -18.53 16.13 31.58
N LYS A 418 -19.28 15.12 31.09
CA LYS A 418 -19.39 14.82 29.65
C LYS A 418 -20.03 15.97 28.89
N ALA A 419 -21.10 16.56 29.42
CA ALA A 419 -21.77 17.71 28.81
C ALA A 419 -20.82 18.92 28.69
N LEU A 420 -20.06 19.22 29.75
CA LEU A 420 -19.07 20.29 29.74
C LEU A 420 -17.93 20.02 28.73
N LYS A 421 -17.42 18.77 28.67
CA LYS A 421 -16.40 18.36 27.67
C LYS A 421 -16.92 18.55 26.25
N LEU A 422 -18.13 18.05 25.97
CA LEU A 422 -18.75 18.13 24.65
C LEU A 422 -18.97 19.59 24.25
N THR A 423 -19.44 20.43 25.16
CA THR A 423 -19.66 21.86 24.91
C THR A 423 -18.35 22.56 24.57
N ALA A 424 -17.29 22.35 25.35
CA ALA A 424 -15.97 22.95 25.09
C ALA A 424 -15.39 22.51 23.73
N ASN A 425 -15.45 21.21 23.41
CA ASN A 425 -14.96 20.70 22.13
C ASN A 425 -15.79 21.20 20.93
N SER A 426 -17.10 21.38 21.13
CA SER A 426 -18.01 21.88 20.09
C SER A 426 -17.75 23.35 19.74
N MET A 427 -17.14 24.14 20.63
CA MET A 427 -16.79 25.54 20.36
C MET A 427 -15.83 25.68 19.18
N TYR A 428 -14.83 24.78 19.07
CA TYR A 428 -13.98 24.71 17.87
C TYR A 428 -14.80 24.32 16.63
N GLY A 429 -15.67 23.31 16.75
CA GLY A 429 -16.53 22.88 15.65
C GLY A 429 -17.42 24.01 15.11
N CYS A 430 -17.84 24.94 15.98
CA CYS A 430 -18.58 26.13 15.58
C CYS A 430 -17.77 27.09 14.70
N LEU A 431 -16.44 27.12 14.81
CA LEU A 431 -15.58 27.94 13.96
C LEU A 431 -15.39 27.33 12.57
N GLY A 432 -15.33 26.00 12.47
CA GLY A 432 -15.14 25.27 11.21
C GLY A 432 -16.43 24.99 10.43
N PHE A 433 -17.60 25.09 11.06
CA PHE A 433 -18.88 24.80 10.42
C PHE A 433 -19.45 26.01 9.68
N GLN A 434 -19.61 25.92 8.37
CA GLN A 434 -20.03 27.03 7.50
C GLN A 434 -21.38 27.65 7.87
N ASN A 435 -22.36 26.85 8.35
CA ASN A 435 -23.67 27.37 8.75
C ASN A 435 -23.71 27.82 10.21
N SER A 436 -22.57 27.83 10.90
CA SER A 436 -22.47 28.40 12.24
C SER A 436 -22.54 29.91 12.17
N ARG A 437 -23.27 30.53 13.10
CA ARG A 437 -23.26 31.98 13.30
C ARG A 437 -21.86 32.53 13.63
N PHE A 438 -20.99 31.69 14.18
CA PHE A 438 -19.62 32.03 14.55
C PHE A 438 -18.58 31.36 13.64
N HIS A 439 -18.94 31.07 12.39
CA HIS A 439 -18.03 30.50 11.42
C HIS A 439 -16.80 31.42 11.22
N ALA A 440 -15.61 30.84 11.32
CA ALA A 440 -14.34 31.53 11.10
C ALA A 440 -13.29 30.51 10.64
N LYS A 441 -13.33 30.17 9.35
CA LYS A 441 -12.41 29.23 8.70
C LYS A 441 -10.92 29.52 8.99
N PRO A 442 -10.42 30.78 8.98
CA PRO A 442 -9.03 31.07 9.33
C PRO A 442 -8.63 30.61 10.73
N LEU A 443 -9.51 30.84 11.73
CA LEU A 443 -9.25 30.45 13.11
C LEU A 443 -9.25 28.93 13.25
N ALA A 444 -10.22 28.25 12.63
CA ALA A 444 -10.29 26.80 12.64
C ALA A 444 -9.02 26.17 12.02
N ALA A 445 -8.58 26.67 10.86
CA ALA A 445 -7.36 26.22 10.21
C ALA A 445 -6.13 26.42 11.10
N LEU A 446 -5.97 27.61 11.70
CA LEU A 446 -4.85 27.91 12.61
C LEU A 446 -4.82 26.96 13.82
N ILE A 447 -5.98 26.70 14.44
CA ILE A 447 -6.10 25.77 15.57
C ILE A 447 -5.67 24.36 15.15
N THR A 448 -6.11 23.88 13.98
CA THR A 448 -5.72 22.55 13.50
C THR A 448 -4.24 22.47 13.14
N ALA A 449 -3.66 23.54 12.58
CA ALA A 449 -2.24 23.61 12.27
C ALA A 449 -1.40 23.53 13.56
N LYS A 450 -1.76 24.28 14.60
CA LYS A 450 -1.12 24.18 15.92
C LYS A 450 -1.32 22.82 16.60
N GLY A 451 -2.45 22.16 16.36
CA GLY A 451 -2.66 20.79 16.83
C GLY A 451 -1.67 19.81 16.20
N ARG A 452 -1.48 19.90 14.87
CA ARG A 452 -0.50 19.08 14.16
C ARG A 452 0.94 19.39 14.61
N GLU A 453 1.27 20.67 14.80
CA GLU A 453 2.59 21.10 15.32
C GLU A 453 2.85 20.54 16.73
N ALA A 454 1.87 20.58 17.63
CA ALA A 454 2.01 20.06 18.99
C ALA A 454 2.25 18.54 19.02
N LEU A 455 1.53 17.79 18.17
CA LEU A 455 1.74 16.34 18.01
C LEU A 455 3.11 16.01 17.41
N GLN A 456 3.55 16.78 16.41
CA GLN A 456 4.89 16.63 15.82
C GLN A 456 5.96 16.91 16.87
N SER A 457 5.87 18.01 17.61
CA SER A 457 6.80 18.31 18.70
C SER A 457 6.80 17.22 19.78
N THR A 458 5.65 16.62 20.09
CA THR A 458 5.55 15.51 21.05
C THR A 458 6.28 14.29 20.52
N THR A 459 6.08 13.96 19.25
CA THR A 459 6.77 12.86 18.57
C THR A 459 8.29 13.08 18.57
N THR A 460 8.74 14.32 18.33
CA THR A 460 10.16 14.70 18.40
C THR A 460 10.74 14.49 19.80
N VAL A 461 10.05 14.92 20.87
CA VAL A 461 10.51 14.69 22.25
C VAL A 461 10.66 13.18 22.53
N VAL A 462 9.64 12.40 22.19
CA VAL A 462 9.66 10.95 22.45
C VAL A 462 10.78 10.25 21.67
N LYS A 463 10.92 10.54 20.37
CA LYS A 463 11.89 9.87 19.50
C LYS A 463 13.32 10.36 19.69
N GLN A 464 13.54 11.69 19.72
CA GLN A 464 14.88 12.27 19.70
C GLN A 464 15.45 12.50 21.10
N GLU A 465 14.65 12.95 22.07
CA GLU A 465 15.16 13.25 23.42
C GLU A 465 15.15 12.03 24.33
N LEU A 466 14.11 11.19 24.22
CA LEU A 466 13.92 10.03 25.09
C LEU A 466 14.26 8.70 24.42
N GLN A 467 14.54 8.69 23.11
CA GLN A 467 14.94 7.50 22.33
C GLN A 467 13.92 6.35 22.42
N LEU A 468 12.64 6.71 22.50
CA LEU A 468 11.52 5.77 22.55
C LEU A 468 10.78 5.72 21.21
N GLU A 469 10.08 4.62 21.00
CA GLU A 469 9.33 4.39 19.77
C GLU A 469 7.89 4.94 19.91
N VAL A 470 7.51 5.80 18.96
CA VAL A 470 6.10 6.20 18.79
C VAL A 470 5.44 5.22 17.84
N VAL A 471 4.58 4.37 18.38
CA VAL A 471 3.83 3.33 17.67
C VAL A 471 2.74 3.96 16.79
N TYR A 472 1.98 4.90 17.34
CA TYR A 472 0.81 5.45 16.66
C TYR A 472 0.49 6.86 17.16
N GLY A 473 -0.20 7.65 16.36
CA GLY A 473 -0.76 8.93 16.78
C GLY A 473 -2.11 9.17 16.11
N ASP A 474 -3.09 9.62 16.89
CA ASP A 474 -4.41 10.02 16.41
C ASP A 474 -4.80 11.37 16.97
N THR A 475 -4.95 12.38 16.10
CA THR A 475 -5.59 13.70 16.32
C THR A 475 -5.14 14.52 17.54
N ASP A 476 -5.21 13.96 18.74
CA ASP A 476 -4.84 14.50 20.06
C ASP A 476 -4.03 13.53 20.94
N SER A 477 -3.78 12.31 20.50
CA SER A 477 -3.11 11.24 21.27
C SER A 477 -1.89 10.65 20.56
N VAL A 478 -0.97 10.11 21.37
CA VAL A 478 0.26 9.45 20.95
C VAL A 478 0.43 8.15 21.75
N PHE A 479 0.69 7.07 21.03
CA PHE A 479 0.98 5.75 21.56
C PHE A 479 2.49 5.56 21.55
N VAL A 480 3.06 5.25 22.71
CA VAL A 480 4.49 5.11 22.90
C VAL A 480 4.79 3.72 23.44
N ASN A 481 5.63 2.96 22.72
CA ASN A 481 6.11 1.68 23.23
C ASN A 481 7.13 1.96 24.34
N SER A 482 6.90 1.40 25.52
CA SER A 482 7.81 1.56 26.66
C SER A 482 9.05 0.66 26.58
N LYS A 483 9.07 -0.34 25.67
CA LYS A 483 10.12 -1.36 25.51
C LYS A 483 10.38 -2.18 26.80
N THR A 484 9.37 -2.28 27.66
CA THR A 484 9.46 -3.05 28.91
C THR A 484 8.12 -3.70 29.23
N ALA A 485 8.20 -4.88 29.85
CA ALA A 485 7.06 -5.55 30.45
C ALA A 485 6.83 -5.14 31.92
N ASP A 486 7.76 -4.37 32.53
CA ASP A 486 7.64 -3.87 33.90
C ASP A 486 6.76 -2.61 33.94
N PHE A 487 5.60 -2.74 34.58
CA PHE A 487 4.63 -1.65 34.74
C PHE A 487 5.16 -0.45 35.52
N GLN A 488 5.98 -0.66 36.56
CA GLN A 488 6.54 0.46 37.33
C GLN A 488 7.53 1.26 36.49
N GLN A 489 8.36 0.55 35.70
CA GLN A 489 9.29 1.18 34.78
C GLN A 489 8.54 1.92 33.65
N ALA A 490 7.53 1.30 33.05
CA ALA A 490 6.70 1.93 32.02
C ALA A 490 6.01 3.20 32.55
N MET A 491 5.46 3.17 33.77
CA MET A 491 4.86 4.36 34.40
C MET A 491 5.90 5.44 34.70
N HIS A 492 7.14 5.07 35.07
CA HIS A 492 8.22 6.05 35.25
C HIS A 492 8.55 6.76 33.94
N ILE A 493 8.65 6.00 32.84
CA ILE A 493 8.88 6.52 31.49
C ILE A 493 7.73 7.45 31.05
N ALA A 494 6.48 7.02 31.27
CA ALA A 494 5.29 7.82 30.96
C ALA A 494 5.32 9.20 31.64
N GLU A 495 5.69 9.22 32.92
CA GLU A 495 5.82 10.47 33.70
C GLU A 495 6.99 11.35 33.22
N GLN A 496 8.09 10.75 32.75
CA GLN A 496 9.18 11.51 32.12
C GLN A 496 8.73 12.18 30.81
N ILE A 497 8.05 11.44 29.93
CA ILE A 497 7.50 11.98 28.67
C ILE A 497 6.54 13.12 28.99
N LYS A 498 5.58 12.89 29.90
CA LYS A 498 4.61 13.89 30.35
C LYS A 498 5.29 15.17 30.83
N ARG A 499 6.31 15.07 31.68
CA ARG A 499 7.05 16.24 32.18
C ARG A 499 7.80 16.98 31.07
N ALA A 500 8.45 16.25 30.17
CA ALA A 500 9.22 16.83 29.07
C ALA A 500 8.32 17.60 28.08
N VAL A 501 7.18 17.00 27.71
CA VAL A 501 6.20 17.62 26.80
C VAL A 501 5.52 18.81 27.47
N ASN A 502 5.01 18.66 28.70
CA ASN A 502 4.30 19.74 29.39
C ASN A 502 5.17 20.95 29.70
N LYS A 503 6.50 20.78 29.86
CA LYS A 503 7.43 21.90 30.06
C LYS A 503 7.50 22.85 28.86
N ARG A 504 7.09 22.40 27.66
CA ARG A 504 7.12 23.19 26.43
C ARG A 504 5.93 24.14 26.27
N TYR A 505 4.87 23.94 27.05
CA TYR A 505 3.61 24.69 26.93
C TYR A 505 3.22 25.32 28.27
N ARG A 506 2.39 26.37 28.23
CA ARG A 506 1.92 27.07 29.45
C ARG A 506 0.59 26.53 29.97
N ARG A 507 -0.29 26.13 29.07
CA ARG A 507 -1.70 25.75 29.31
C ARG A 507 -2.06 24.43 28.64
N LEU A 508 -1.39 24.07 27.54
CA LEU A 508 -1.57 22.77 26.90
C LEU A 508 -0.87 21.67 27.72
N GLU A 509 -1.64 20.66 28.14
CA GLU A 509 -1.15 19.56 28.97
C GLU A 509 -1.46 18.21 28.31
N ILE A 510 -0.44 17.35 28.23
CA ILE A 510 -0.57 15.92 27.93
C ILE A 510 -0.67 15.13 29.24
N GLU A 511 -1.51 14.10 29.24
CA GLU A 511 -1.74 13.19 30.36
C GLU A 511 -1.63 11.74 29.92
N ILE A 512 -1.39 10.85 30.88
CA ILE A 512 -1.40 9.39 30.66
C ILE A 512 -2.86 8.93 30.71
N ASP A 513 -3.42 8.51 29.57
CA ASP A 513 -4.83 8.09 29.48
C ASP A 513 -5.00 6.57 29.68
N ALA A 514 -4.05 5.78 29.17
CA ALA A 514 -4.06 4.34 29.31
C ALA A 514 -2.65 3.74 29.24
N VAL A 515 -2.52 2.54 29.81
CA VAL A 515 -1.41 1.63 29.54
C VAL A 515 -2.01 0.34 29.03
N PHE A 516 -1.52 -0.14 27.89
CA PHE A 516 -1.93 -1.39 27.27
C PHE A 516 -0.90 -2.47 27.54
N VAL A 517 -1.37 -3.61 28.02
CA VAL A 517 -0.54 -4.81 28.23
C VAL A 517 -0.19 -5.46 26.90
N ARG A 518 -1.14 -5.42 25.97
CA ARG A 518 -0.97 -5.89 24.60
C ARG A 518 -1.71 -4.97 23.67
N LEU A 519 -1.11 -4.63 22.55
CA LEU A 519 -1.72 -3.80 21.51
C LEU A 519 -1.58 -4.48 20.17
N MET A 520 -2.69 -4.68 19.47
CA MET A 520 -2.73 -5.10 18.09
C MET A 520 -3.19 -3.94 17.22
N LEU A 521 -2.25 -3.30 16.52
CA LEU A 521 -2.54 -2.20 15.61
C LEU A 521 -2.69 -2.74 14.19
N LEU A 522 -3.89 -2.61 13.61
CA LEU A 522 -4.18 -3.07 12.24
C LEU A 522 -3.92 -1.98 11.23
N LYS A 523 -4.58 -0.82 11.44
CA LYS A 523 -4.45 0.39 10.62
C LYS A 523 -4.71 1.61 11.51
N LYS A 524 -4.51 2.81 10.98
CA LYS A 524 -4.92 4.05 11.66
C LYS A 524 -6.40 3.96 12.07
N LYS A 525 -6.70 4.28 13.33
CA LYS A 525 -8.04 4.22 13.94
C LYS A 525 -8.67 2.82 14.02
N LYS A 526 -7.90 1.75 13.76
CA LYS A 526 -8.34 0.35 13.82
C LYS A 526 -7.35 -0.45 14.68
N TYR A 527 -7.71 -0.69 15.94
CA TYR A 527 -6.87 -1.43 16.88
C TYR A 527 -7.69 -2.23 17.89
N ALA A 528 -7.06 -3.26 18.44
CA ALA A 528 -7.52 -4.00 19.61
C ALA A 528 -6.44 -3.93 20.69
N ALA A 529 -6.81 -3.65 21.94
CA ALA A 529 -5.85 -3.52 23.02
C ALA A 529 -6.37 -4.08 24.34
N LEU A 530 -5.47 -4.48 25.23
CA LEU A 530 -5.79 -4.90 26.58
C LEU A 530 -5.35 -3.84 27.59
N LYS A 531 -6.28 -3.02 28.07
CA LYS A 531 -6.04 -1.87 28.95
C LYS A 531 -5.88 -2.29 30.41
N VAL A 532 -4.90 -1.73 31.09
CA VAL A 532 -4.71 -1.90 32.54
C VAL A 532 -5.76 -1.12 33.32
N VAL A 533 -6.59 -1.83 34.11
CA VAL A 533 -7.52 -1.22 35.08
C VAL A 533 -6.91 -1.21 36.47
N ASN A 534 -6.33 -2.34 36.88
CA ASN A 534 -5.57 -2.45 38.12
C ASN A 534 -4.45 -3.47 37.96
N TRP A 535 -3.21 -2.98 37.95
CA TRP A 535 -2.02 -3.81 37.77
C TRP A 535 -1.83 -4.85 38.89
N GLU A 536 -1.94 -4.44 40.16
CA GLU A 536 -1.72 -5.32 41.32
C GLU A 536 -2.71 -6.50 41.37
N LYS A 537 -3.94 -6.27 40.93
CA LYS A 537 -5.00 -7.29 40.85
C LYS A 537 -5.03 -8.04 39.52
N LYS A 538 -4.12 -7.72 38.59
CA LYS A 538 -4.12 -8.21 37.19
C LYS A 538 -5.49 -8.06 36.52
N LEU A 539 -6.16 -6.93 36.77
CA LEU A 539 -7.46 -6.62 36.19
C LEU A 539 -7.26 -5.79 34.92
N PHE A 540 -7.71 -6.35 33.79
CA PHE A 540 -7.58 -5.75 32.47
C PHE A 540 -8.94 -5.61 31.79
N GLU A 541 -9.07 -4.62 30.91
CA GLU A 541 -10.27 -4.35 30.10
C GLU A 541 -9.91 -4.37 28.61
N GLN A 542 -10.65 -5.12 27.82
CA GLN A 542 -10.44 -5.20 26.37
C GLN A 542 -11.05 -3.97 25.69
N GLU A 543 -10.24 -3.24 24.95
CA GLU A 543 -10.65 -2.05 24.19
C GLU A 543 -10.55 -2.33 22.68
N LEU A 544 -11.67 -2.18 21.97
CA LEU A 544 -11.77 -2.37 20.52
C LEU A 544 -12.16 -1.05 19.83
N LYS A 545 -11.38 -0.60 18.85
CA LYS A 545 -11.69 0.60 18.05
C LYS A 545 -11.69 0.28 16.56
N GLY A 546 -12.77 0.67 15.87
CA GLY A 546 -12.85 0.64 14.41
C GLY A 546 -12.85 -0.75 13.76
N LEU A 547 -13.03 -1.82 14.55
CA LEU A 547 -13.03 -3.21 14.07
C LEU A 547 -14.40 -3.65 13.56
N ASP A 548 -14.40 -4.54 12.56
CA ASP A 548 -15.62 -5.04 11.92
C ASP A 548 -16.54 -5.83 12.84
N ILE A 549 -16.02 -6.44 13.91
CA ILE A 549 -16.81 -7.16 14.93
C ILE A 549 -17.91 -6.27 15.52
N VAL A 550 -17.68 -4.95 15.59
CA VAL A 550 -18.64 -3.98 16.14
C VAL A 550 -19.77 -3.65 15.15
N ARG A 551 -19.65 -4.04 13.87
CA ARG A 551 -20.68 -3.80 12.85
C ARG A 551 -21.87 -4.73 13.05
N ARG A 552 -23.08 -4.20 12.88
CA ARG A 552 -24.32 -4.94 13.11
C ARG A 552 -24.64 -5.96 12.02
N ASP A 553 -24.06 -5.77 10.83
CA ASP A 553 -24.37 -6.50 9.60
C ASP A 553 -23.79 -7.92 9.54
N TRP A 554 -22.93 -8.31 10.49
CA TRP A 554 -22.36 -9.66 10.60
C TRP A 554 -23.23 -10.56 11.48
N CYS A 555 -23.33 -11.84 11.11
CA CYS A 555 -24.00 -12.84 11.94
C CYS A 555 -23.35 -12.98 13.33
N GLY A 556 -24.12 -13.45 14.31
CA GLY A 556 -23.64 -13.64 15.69
C GLY A 556 -22.42 -14.55 15.77
N LEU A 557 -22.41 -15.65 15.01
CA LEU A 557 -21.31 -16.60 14.96
C LEU A 557 -19.98 -15.93 14.58
N ALA A 558 -19.98 -15.13 13.50
CA ALA A 558 -18.75 -14.50 13.01
C ALA A 558 -18.20 -13.47 14.01
N LYS A 559 -19.08 -12.79 14.75
CA LYS A 559 -18.68 -11.88 15.85
C LYS A 559 -18.08 -12.65 17.01
N GLU A 560 -18.75 -13.71 17.46
CA GLU A 560 -18.29 -14.53 18.59
C GLU A 560 -16.95 -15.20 18.30
N MET A 561 -16.76 -15.72 17.08
CA MET A 561 -15.47 -16.25 16.63
C MET A 561 -14.39 -15.17 16.63
N GLY A 562 -14.69 -13.99 16.08
CA GLY A 562 -13.77 -12.85 16.07
C GLY A 562 -13.40 -12.37 17.49
N GLU A 563 -14.36 -12.29 18.40
CA GLU A 563 -14.15 -11.92 19.80
C GLU A 563 -13.30 -12.96 20.53
N ALA A 564 -13.59 -14.26 20.36
CA ALA A 564 -12.81 -15.34 20.97
C ALA A 564 -11.34 -15.33 20.51
N ILE A 565 -11.12 -15.12 19.21
CA ILE A 565 -9.78 -14.99 18.63
C ILE A 565 -9.06 -13.77 19.20
N LEU A 566 -9.71 -12.61 19.26
CA LEU A 566 -9.12 -11.40 19.85
C LEU A 566 -8.78 -11.58 21.32
N THR A 567 -9.68 -12.17 22.11
CA THR A 567 -9.43 -12.42 23.54
C THR A 567 -8.22 -13.33 23.72
N LYS A 568 -8.04 -14.32 22.84
CA LYS A 568 -6.89 -15.24 22.92
C LYS A 568 -5.59 -14.60 22.45
N ILE A 569 -5.60 -13.85 21.36
CA ILE A 569 -4.42 -13.12 20.88
C ILE A 569 -3.97 -12.06 21.88
N LEU A 570 -4.92 -11.40 22.55
CA LEU A 570 -4.61 -10.39 23.56
C LEU A 570 -4.32 -10.99 24.95
N ASP A 571 -4.40 -12.31 25.14
CA ASP A 571 -4.19 -12.96 26.44
C ASP A 571 -2.73 -12.82 26.87
N PRO A 572 -2.43 -12.10 27.98
CA PRO A 572 -1.06 -11.84 28.40
C PRO A 572 -0.34 -13.09 28.92
N ASN A 573 -1.06 -14.21 29.13
CA ASN A 573 -0.46 -15.47 29.58
C ASN A 573 -0.07 -16.40 28.42
N MET A 574 -0.42 -16.06 27.18
CA MET A 574 -0.10 -16.85 26.00
C MET A 574 0.97 -16.15 25.15
N ASN A 575 1.97 -16.90 24.71
CA ASN A 575 2.93 -16.40 23.73
C ASN A 575 2.28 -16.35 22.32
N LYS A 576 2.96 -15.70 21.37
CA LYS A 576 2.41 -15.50 20.00
C LYS A 576 2.12 -16.83 19.30
N GLU A 577 3.05 -17.78 19.38
CA GLU A 577 2.98 -19.07 18.69
C GLU A 577 1.82 -19.93 19.22
N GLU A 578 1.69 -20.04 20.55
CA GLU A 578 0.58 -20.74 21.22
C GLU A 578 -0.77 -20.13 20.84
N SER A 579 -0.84 -18.80 20.73
CA SER A 579 -2.05 -18.10 20.34
C SER A 579 -2.45 -18.42 18.90
N ILE A 580 -1.48 -18.48 17.97
CA ILE A 580 -1.73 -18.78 16.56
C ILE A 580 -2.15 -20.24 16.37
N GLU A 581 -1.47 -21.17 17.03
CA GLU A 581 -1.83 -22.59 16.99
C GLU A 581 -3.25 -22.82 17.50
N TRP A 582 -3.60 -22.19 18.63
CA TRP A 582 -4.96 -22.23 19.17
C TRP A 582 -5.97 -21.67 18.17
N VAL A 583 -5.67 -20.55 17.51
CA VAL A 583 -6.57 -19.96 16.51
C VAL A 583 -6.82 -20.91 15.35
N HIS A 584 -5.80 -21.57 14.79
CA HIS A 584 -5.97 -22.51 13.68
C HIS A 584 -6.78 -23.74 14.10
N GLN A 585 -6.54 -24.27 15.30
CA GLN A 585 -7.32 -25.38 15.87
C GLN A 585 -8.78 -24.96 16.09
N PHE A 586 -9.00 -23.81 16.73
CA PHE A 586 -10.33 -23.25 16.99
C PHE A 586 -11.13 -23.06 15.71
N LEU A 587 -10.53 -22.48 14.65
CA LEU A 587 -11.20 -22.30 13.36
C LEU A 587 -11.62 -23.64 12.73
N SER A 588 -10.76 -24.65 12.80
CA SER A 588 -11.02 -25.99 12.29
C SER A 588 -12.15 -26.69 13.06
N GLU A 589 -12.16 -26.54 14.39
CA GLU A 589 -13.24 -27.04 15.24
C GLU A 589 -14.57 -26.34 14.98
N GLN A 590 -14.57 -25.02 14.82
CA GLN A 590 -15.79 -24.27 14.51
C GLN A 590 -16.35 -24.63 13.14
N ALA A 591 -15.50 -24.78 12.12
CA ALA A 591 -15.93 -25.25 10.81
C ALA A 591 -16.60 -26.63 10.88
N LYS A 592 -16.01 -27.57 11.63
CA LYS A 592 -16.61 -28.88 11.88
C LYS A 592 -17.94 -28.79 12.62
N ASN A 593 -18.04 -27.95 13.65
CA ASN A 593 -19.29 -27.75 14.40
C ASN A 593 -20.40 -27.16 13.53
N MET A 594 -20.05 -26.31 12.56
CA MET A 594 -21.00 -25.78 11.57
C MET A 594 -21.49 -26.88 10.64
N ASP A 595 -20.59 -27.72 10.12
CA ASP A 595 -20.94 -28.82 9.20
C ASP A 595 -21.73 -29.93 9.90
N ASP A 596 -21.40 -30.23 11.17
CA ASP A 596 -22.11 -31.20 12.02
C ASP A 596 -23.47 -30.67 12.54
N GLY A 597 -23.81 -29.41 12.25
CA GLY A 597 -25.07 -28.78 12.67
C GLY A 597 -25.19 -28.52 14.18
N GLN A 598 -24.06 -28.41 14.89
CA GLN A 598 -24.02 -28.18 16.33
C GLN A 598 -24.22 -26.69 16.71
N VAL A 599 -24.09 -25.77 15.74
CA VAL A 599 -24.27 -24.33 15.96
C VAL A 599 -25.75 -23.95 15.94
N PRO A 600 -26.27 -23.29 16.99
CA PRO A 600 -27.67 -22.83 17.05
C PRO A 600 -28.05 -21.84 15.92
N LEU A 601 -29.30 -21.93 15.44
CA LEU A 601 -29.80 -21.09 14.34
C LEU A 601 -29.72 -19.58 14.62
N ASP A 602 -29.91 -19.16 15.86
CA ASP A 602 -29.84 -17.74 16.28
C ASP A 602 -28.47 -17.11 15.99
N LYS A 603 -27.40 -17.90 15.97
CA LYS A 603 -26.04 -17.44 15.67
C LYS A 603 -25.84 -17.09 14.20
N PHE A 604 -26.68 -17.62 13.31
CA PHE A 604 -26.63 -17.33 11.86
C PHE A 604 -27.47 -16.13 11.44
N VAL A 605 -28.26 -15.57 12.36
CA VAL A 605 -29.17 -14.46 12.04
C VAL A 605 -28.39 -13.20 11.74
N ILE A 606 -28.65 -12.62 10.57
CA ILE A 606 -28.14 -11.33 10.14
C ILE A 606 -29.27 -10.31 10.30
N THR A 607 -28.99 -9.18 10.94
CA THR A 607 -29.99 -8.15 11.23
C THR A 607 -29.71 -6.87 10.47
N LYS A 608 -30.74 -6.33 9.80
CA LYS A 608 -30.64 -5.06 9.08
C LYS A 608 -31.90 -4.20 9.29
N GLY A 609 -31.69 -2.91 9.54
CA GLY A 609 -32.77 -1.95 9.78
C GLY A 609 -33.47 -1.49 8.49
N LEU A 610 -34.79 -1.42 8.51
CA LEU A 610 -35.57 -0.79 7.45
C LEU A 610 -35.50 0.74 7.60
N THR A 611 -35.24 1.44 6.51
CA THR A 611 -35.23 2.91 6.45
C THR A 611 -36.52 3.49 5.88
N LYS A 612 -37.32 2.66 5.21
CA LYS A 612 -38.57 3.01 4.53
C LYS A 612 -39.59 1.87 4.67
N ASP A 613 -40.80 2.08 4.16
CA ASP A 613 -41.78 0.99 4.08
C ASP A 613 -41.27 -0.08 3.10
N PRO A 614 -41.38 -1.39 3.40
CA PRO A 614 -40.89 -2.46 2.52
C PRO A 614 -41.39 -2.38 1.07
N LYS A 615 -42.58 -1.83 0.83
CA LYS A 615 -43.14 -1.68 -0.53
C LYS A 615 -42.53 -0.50 -1.31
N ASP A 616 -41.95 0.47 -0.60
CA ASP A 616 -41.38 1.69 -1.17
C ASP A 616 -39.89 1.55 -1.51
N TYR A 617 -39.31 0.36 -1.30
CA TYR A 617 -37.95 0.05 -1.71
C TYR A 617 -37.87 -0.18 -3.22
N PRO A 618 -37.18 0.68 -3.99
CA PRO A 618 -37.12 0.58 -5.45
C PRO A 618 -36.35 -0.67 -5.94
N ASP A 619 -35.55 -1.27 -5.06
CA ASP A 619 -34.66 -2.39 -5.30
C ASP A 619 -34.97 -3.60 -4.39
N ALA A 620 -36.20 -3.66 -3.85
CA ALA A 620 -36.64 -4.68 -2.90
C ALA A 620 -36.25 -6.12 -3.26
N LYS A 621 -36.26 -6.51 -4.54
CA LYS A 621 -35.88 -7.86 -5.04
C LYS A 621 -34.42 -8.23 -4.80
N LYS A 622 -33.57 -7.25 -4.55
CA LYS A 622 -32.15 -7.44 -4.32
C LYS A 622 -31.81 -7.34 -2.84
N GLN A 623 -32.62 -6.75 -1.97
CA GLN A 623 -32.28 -6.65 -0.54
C GLN A 623 -32.84 -7.82 0.28
N PRO A 624 -31.99 -8.64 0.95
CA PRO A 624 -32.42 -9.78 1.75
C PRO A 624 -33.48 -9.43 2.82
N HIS A 625 -33.16 -8.46 3.67
CA HIS A 625 -34.06 -7.97 4.73
C HIS A 625 -35.39 -7.40 4.21
N VAL A 626 -35.43 -6.82 3.01
CA VAL A 626 -36.67 -6.31 2.42
C VAL A 626 -37.52 -7.44 1.84
N GLN A 627 -36.91 -8.44 1.20
CA GLN A 627 -37.63 -9.64 0.72
C GLN A 627 -38.25 -10.43 1.87
N VAL A 628 -37.56 -10.52 3.00
CA VAL A 628 -38.11 -11.14 4.21
C VAL A 628 -39.26 -10.28 4.76
N ALA A 629 -39.08 -8.96 4.89
CA ALA A 629 -40.14 -8.04 5.33
C ALA A 629 -41.41 -8.12 4.46
N LEU A 630 -41.26 -8.18 3.13
CA LEU A 630 -42.39 -8.33 2.20
C LEU A 630 -43.14 -9.66 2.38
N ARG A 631 -42.41 -10.75 2.69
CA ARG A 631 -43.03 -12.05 3.01
C ARG A 631 -43.72 -12.05 4.37
N LEU A 632 -43.18 -11.36 5.36
CA LEU A 632 -43.85 -11.20 6.65
C LEU A 632 -45.16 -10.41 6.48
N LEU A 633 -45.17 -9.37 5.65
CA LEU A 633 -46.37 -8.62 5.29
C LEU A 633 -47.41 -9.48 4.55
N SER A 634 -47.00 -10.33 3.60
CA SER A 634 -47.94 -11.21 2.88
C SER A 634 -48.57 -12.27 3.78
N ARG A 635 -47.89 -12.65 4.88
CA ARG A 635 -48.41 -13.52 5.95
C ARG A 635 -49.19 -12.77 7.04
N GLY A 636 -49.47 -11.48 6.85
CA GLY A 636 -50.30 -10.69 7.77
C GLY A 636 -49.58 -10.13 9.00
N LYS A 637 -48.24 -10.23 9.10
CA LYS A 637 -47.48 -9.56 10.17
C LYS A 637 -47.27 -8.08 9.83
N GLN A 638 -47.37 -7.20 10.82
CA GLN A 638 -47.08 -5.78 10.64
C GLN A 638 -45.57 -5.52 10.64
N VAL A 639 -45.09 -4.76 9.65
CA VAL A 639 -43.69 -4.29 9.55
C VAL A 639 -43.69 -2.77 9.34
N ARG A 640 -42.78 -2.04 10.00
CA ARG A 640 -42.70 -0.56 9.94
C ARG A 640 -41.29 -0.05 9.58
N PRO A 641 -41.16 1.14 8.98
CA PRO A 641 -39.87 1.82 8.85
C PRO A 641 -39.19 2.00 10.22
N GLY A 642 -37.88 1.83 10.28
CA GLY A 642 -37.08 1.85 11.52
C GLY A 642 -37.01 0.50 12.25
N GLN A 643 -37.82 -0.49 11.84
CA GLN A 643 -37.80 -1.84 12.42
C GLN A 643 -36.60 -2.64 11.90
N GLU A 644 -35.98 -3.41 12.79
CA GLU A 644 -34.91 -4.34 12.45
C GLU A 644 -35.50 -5.67 11.97
N ILE A 645 -34.97 -6.18 10.85
CA ILE A 645 -35.39 -7.44 10.24
C ILE A 645 -34.22 -8.42 10.29
N GLY A 646 -34.43 -9.53 10.99
CA GLY A 646 -33.51 -10.67 11.04
C GLY A 646 -33.77 -11.62 9.88
N TYR A 647 -32.72 -12.14 9.26
CA TYR A 647 -32.82 -13.17 8.23
C TYR A 647 -31.63 -14.14 8.27
N VAL A 648 -31.84 -15.33 7.71
CA VAL A 648 -30.81 -16.35 7.47
C VAL A 648 -30.72 -16.67 5.99
N VAL A 649 -29.56 -17.13 5.52
CA VAL A 649 -29.33 -17.48 4.10
C VAL A 649 -29.39 -18.99 3.92
N CYS A 650 -30.33 -19.44 3.10
CA CYS A 650 -30.53 -20.86 2.83
C CYS A 650 -29.89 -21.29 1.52
N ASP A 651 -29.59 -22.58 1.42
CA ASP A 651 -29.27 -23.25 0.16
C ASP A 651 -30.57 -23.54 -0.61
N THR A 652 -30.56 -23.26 -1.91
CA THR A 652 -31.68 -23.49 -2.83
C THR A 652 -31.27 -24.41 -3.99
N SER A 653 -30.20 -25.19 -3.83
CA SER A 653 -29.61 -26.10 -4.82
C SER A 653 -30.57 -27.17 -5.39
N GLY A 654 -31.80 -27.30 -4.88
CA GLY A 654 -32.89 -28.06 -5.51
C GLY A 654 -33.51 -27.40 -6.77
N GLU A 655 -33.24 -26.12 -7.03
CA GLU A 655 -33.77 -25.37 -8.19
C GLU A 655 -32.65 -24.73 -9.02
N GLY A 656 -31.74 -25.55 -9.54
CA GLY A 656 -30.78 -25.14 -10.59
C GLY A 656 -29.61 -24.27 -10.13
N GLU A 657 -28.40 -24.82 -10.19
CA GLU A 657 -27.16 -24.12 -9.86
C GLU A 657 -26.99 -22.81 -10.67
N GLY A 658 -26.79 -21.69 -9.95
CA GLY A 658 -26.13 -20.50 -10.49
C GLY A 658 -26.98 -19.26 -10.83
N LYS A 659 -28.29 -19.18 -10.50
CA LYS A 659 -29.13 -18.02 -10.94
C LYS A 659 -30.03 -17.31 -9.91
N SER A 660 -30.16 -17.78 -8.66
CA SER A 660 -31.01 -17.10 -7.68
C SER A 660 -30.24 -15.98 -6.95
N LEU A 661 -30.87 -14.80 -6.83
CA LEU A 661 -30.31 -13.64 -6.13
C LEU A 661 -30.21 -13.91 -4.62
N LEU A 662 -29.19 -13.40 -3.93
CA LEU A 662 -29.00 -13.58 -2.47
C LEU A 662 -30.28 -13.28 -1.66
N ALA A 663 -31.03 -12.25 -2.06
CA ALA A 663 -32.27 -11.87 -1.38
C ALA A 663 -33.42 -12.87 -1.55
N GLU A 664 -33.43 -13.65 -2.62
CA GLU A 664 -34.41 -14.72 -2.83
C GLU A 664 -34.12 -15.94 -1.96
N ARG A 665 -32.86 -16.10 -1.51
CA ARG A 665 -32.40 -17.18 -0.63
C ARG A 665 -32.53 -16.84 0.85
N ALA A 666 -32.69 -15.56 1.18
CA ALA A 666 -32.91 -15.11 2.56
C ALA A 666 -34.26 -15.61 3.10
N ARG A 667 -34.33 -16.04 4.35
CA ARG A 667 -35.56 -16.54 5.00
C ARG A 667 -35.66 -15.93 6.40
N ASP A 668 -36.88 -15.74 6.90
CA ASP A 668 -37.09 -15.44 8.32
C ASP A 668 -36.70 -16.68 9.16
N PRO A 669 -36.02 -16.53 10.31
CA PRO A 669 -35.60 -17.68 11.12
C PRO A 669 -36.76 -18.61 11.54
N HIS A 670 -37.98 -18.07 11.70
CA HIS A 670 -39.15 -18.87 12.04
C HIS A 670 -39.65 -19.72 10.85
N GLU A 671 -39.34 -19.34 9.60
CA GLU A 671 -39.66 -20.16 8.42
C GLU A 671 -38.88 -21.47 8.42
N MET A 672 -37.64 -21.44 8.89
CA MET A 672 -36.82 -22.64 8.99
C MET A 672 -37.30 -23.62 10.06
N GLN A 673 -38.04 -23.14 11.06
CA GLN A 673 -38.68 -24.00 12.06
C GLN A 673 -39.95 -24.67 11.52
N LEU A 674 -40.56 -24.08 10.48
CA LEU A 674 -41.82 -24.54 9.90
C LEU A 674 -41.63 -25.39 8.65
N ASP A 675 -40.56 -25.15 7.89
CA ASP A 675 -40.24 -25.86 6.65
C ASP A 675 -38.96 -26.71 6.81
N PRO A 676 -39.10 -28.05 6.94
CA PRO A 676 -37.97 -28.95 7.13
C PRO A 676 -37.08 -29.12 5.90
N THR A 677 -37.51 -28.63 4.73
CA THR A 677 -36.74 -28.69 3.47
C THR A 677 -35.66 -27.62 3.37
N LEU A 678 -35.79 -26.53 4.14
CA LEU A 678 -34.80 -25.46 4.16
C LEU A 678 -33.54 -25.90 4.92
N ARG A 679 -32.38 -25.59 4.33
CA ARG A 679 -31.05 -25.81 4.92
C ARG A 679 -30.24 -24.53 4.81
N LEU A 680 -29.38 -24.26 5.79
CA LEU A 680 -28.47 -23.11 5.75
C LEU A 680 -27.36 -23.36 4.72
N ASP A 681 -26.93 -22.31 4.02
CA ASP A 681 -25.76 -22.40 3.12
C ASP A 681 -24.46 -22.13 3.92
N MET A 682 -23.88 -23.19 4.48
CA MET A 682 -22.66 -23.10 5.28
C MET A 682 -21.47 -22.58 4.48
N ALA A 683 -21.35 -22.96 3.21
CA ALA A 683 -20.28 -22.49 2.34
C ALA A 683 -20.37 -20.97 2.13
N TRP A 684 -21.59 -20.44 1.98
CA TRP A 684 -21.80 -19.00 1.91
C TRP A 684 -21.45 -18.30 3.22
N TYR A 685 -21.81 -18.85 4.39
CA TYR A 685 -21.45 -18.26 5.69
C TYR A 685 -19.93 -18.28 5.93
N ASN A 686 -19.25 -19.38 5.65
CA ASN A 686 -17.79 -19.47 5.77
C ASN A 686 -17.09 -18.45 4.87
N LYS A 687 -17.51 -18.34 3.61
CA LYS A 687 -16.92 -17.44 2.61
C LYS A 687 -17.24 -15.96 2.84
N HIS A 688 -18.47 -15.64 3.19
CA HIS A 688 -19.00 -14.26 3.14
C HIS A 688 -19.31 -13.66 4.51
N GLN A 689 -19.22 -14.42 5.61
CA GLN A 689 -19.43 -13.92 6.96
C GLN A 689 -18.21 -14.15 7.85
N VAL A 690 -17.72 -15.40 7.93
CA VAL A 690 -16.67 -15.80 8.87
C VAL A 690 -15.28 -15.40 8.37
N HIS A 691 -14.87 -15.87 7.19
CA HIS A 691 -13.54 -15.62 6.63
C HIS A 691 -13.15 -14.13 6.53
N PRO A 692 -14.00 -13.22 6.01
CA PRO A 692 -13.61 -11.83 5.83
C PRO A 692 -13.32 -11.09 7.14
N ILE A 693 -14.00 -11.43 8.24
CA ILE A 693 -13.75 -10.82 9.55
C ILE A 693 -12.41 -11.32 10.10
N ILE A 694 -12.22 -12.64 10.08
CA ILE A 694 -11.04 -13.28 10.68
C ILE A 694 -9.77 -12.95 9.90
N ALA A 695 -9.82 -12.99 8.57
CA ALA A 695 -8.70 -12.60 7.71
C ALA A 695 -8.23 -11.15 7.96
N ARG A 696 -9.18 -10.24 8.24
CA ARG A 696 -8.84 -8.84 8.56
C ARG A 696 -8.26 -8.67 9.96
N ILE A 697 -8.77 -9.40 10.96
CA ILE A 697 -8.23 -9.38 12.33
C ILE A 697 -6.80 -9.93 12.36
N LEU A 698 -6.57 -10.99 11.61
CA LEU A 698 -5.32 -11.74 11.64
C LEU A 698 -4.28 -11.25 10.61
N GLY A 699 -4.62 -10.27 9.77
CA GLY A 699 -3.74 -9.83 8.67
C GLY A 699 -2.41 -9.20 9.10
N VAL A 700 -2.27 -8.80 10.36
CA VAL A 700 -1.02 -8.26 10.93
C VAL A 700 -0.32 -9.22 11.90
N VAL A 701 -0.89 -10.41 12.09
CA VAL A 701 -0.34 -11.44 12.97
C VAL A 701 0.52 -12.36 12.12
N GLU A 702 1.83 -12.35 12.37
CA GLU A 702 2.78 -13.24 11.68
C GLU A 702 2.41 -14.71 11.91
N GLY A 703 2.61 -15.58 10.91
CA GLY A 703 2.29 -17.00 11.00
C GLY A 703 0.88 -17.40 10.56
N THR A 704 0.07 -16.47 10.05
CA THR A 704 -1.26 -16.76 9.46
C THR A 704 -1.47 -16.03 8.14
N SER A 705 -2.32 -16.56 7.26
CA SER A 705 -2.61 -15.96 5.96
C SER A 705 -4.08 -16.16 5.57
N PRO A 706 -4.66 -15.32 4.67
CA PRO A 706 -6.03 -15.52 4.20
C PRO A 706 -6.27 -16.90 3.60
N GLY A 707 -5.27 -17.47 2.91
CA GLY A 707 -5.31 -18.83 2.39
C GLY A 707 -5.31 -19.88 3.50
N ARG A 708 -4.47 -19.72 4.53
CA ARG A 708 -4.43 -20.62 5.70
C ARG A 708 -5.74 -20.59 6.50
N ILE A 709 -6.35 -19.41 6.65
CA ILE A 709 -7.65 -19.26 7.31
C ILE A 709 -8.74 -19.95 6.49
N ALA A 710 -8.71 -19.83 5.17
CA ALA A 710 -9.64 -20.54 4.28
C ALA A 710 -9.50 -22.07 4.41
N GLU A 711 -8.27 -22.57 4.47
CA GLU A 711 -7.98 -23.99 4.70
C GLU A 711 -8.55 -24.50 6.03
N CYS A 712 -8.34 -23.75 7.13
CA CYS A 712 -8.93 -24.09 8.43
C CYS A 712 -10.46 -24.10 8.40
N LEU A 713 -11.09 -23.30 7.54
CA LEU A 713 -12.54 -23.27 7.36
C LEU A 713 -13.06 -24.31 6.33
N GLY A 714 -12.20 -25.20 5.84
CA GLY A 714 -12.57 -26.24 4.86
C GLY A 714 -12.78 -25.73 3.43
N MET A 715 -12.24 -24.56 3.08
CA MET A 715 -12.36 -23.93 1.77
C MET A 715 -11.04 -24.03 0.96
N ASP A 716 -11.13 -23.93 -0.37
CA ASP A 716 -9.96 -23.97 -1.26
C ASP A 716 -9.06 -22.73 -1.09
N ALA A 717 -7.85 -22.93 -0.58
CA ALA A 717 -6.88 -21.86 -0.33
C ALA A 717 -6.50 -21.06 -1.59
N ALA A 718 -6.49 -21.69 -2.78
CA ALA A 718 -6.09 -21.02 -4.03
C ALA A 718 -7.09 -19.93 -4.46
N THR A 719 -8.38 -20.17 -4.24
CA THR A 719 -9.46 -19.21 -4.53
C THR A 719 -9.34 -17.94 -3.67
N PHE A 720 -8.83 -18.04 -2.43
CA PHE A 720 -8.76 -16.91 -1.49
C PHE A 720 -7.38 -16.24 -1.42
N ALA A 721 -6.36 -16.82 -2.08
CA ALA A 721 -5.07 -16.18 -2.26
C ALA A 721 -5.13 -14.98 -3.22
N GLN A 722 -6.13 -14.92 -4.12
CA GLN A 722 -6.27 -13.89 -5.16
C GLN A 722 -7.36 -12.82 -4.88
N VAL A 723 -8.35 -13.10 -4.02
CA VAL A 723 -9.59 -12.30 -3.88
C VAL A 723 -9.37 -10.90 -3.25
N VAL A 724 -8.21 -10.64 -2.65
CA VAL A 724 -7.87 -9.31 -2.11
C VAL A 724 -7.59 -8.28 -3.24
N GLN A 725 -7.35 -8.70 -4.48
CA GLN A 725 -7.01 -7.78 -5.60
C GLN A 725 -8.19 -6.95 -6.16
N HIS A 726 -9.45 -7.23 -5.79
CA HIS A 726 -10.61 -6.64 -6.51
C HIS A 726 -11.61 -5.82 -5.68
N GLU A 727 -11.48 -5.71 -4.35
CA GLU A 727 -12.54 -5.14 -3.48
C GLU A 727 -12.15 -3.93 -2.59
N GLU A 728 -11.06 -3.20 -2.82
CA GLU A 728 -10.75 -1.99 -2.02
C GLU A 728 -10.94 -0.68 -2.80
N GLY A 729 -11.86 0.16 -2.30
CA GLY A 729 -12.34 1.39 -2.94
C GLY A 729 -11.38 2.57 -2.99
N GLU A 730 -11.77 3.54 -3.82
CA GLU A 730 -11.04 4.72 -4.26
C GLU A 730 -10.46 5.58 -3.12
N GLY A 731 -9.19 5.33 -2.82
CA GLY A 731 -8.30 6.27 -2.13
C GLY A 731 -6.84 6.17 -2.57
N LEU A 732 -6.46 5.02 -3.14
CA LEU A 732 -5.12 4.69 -3.64
C LEU A 732 -5.14 3.98 -5.02
N ASP A 733 -6.33 3.83 -5.62
CA ASP A 733 -6.56 2.98 -6.79
C ASP A 733 -6.03 3.58 -8.12
N PHE A 734 -5.51 4.81 -8.07
CA PHE A 734 -4.80 5.41 -9.21
C PHE A 734 -3.37 4.89 -9.37
N LEU A 735 -2.75 4.33 -8.32
CA LEU A 735 -1.38 3.79 -8.36
C LEU A 735 -1.36 2.26 -8.37
N SER A 736 -2.26 1.59 -7.64
CA SER A 736 -2.28 0.10 -7.56
C SER A 736 -2.50 -0.57 -8.94
N GLN A 737 -3.42 -0.06 -9.77
CA GLN A 737 -3.66 -0.60 -11.12
C GLN A 737 -2.52 -0.32 -12.13
N TYR A 738 -1.62 0.61 -11.82
CA TYR A 738 -0.44 0.92 -12.63
C TYR A 738 0.84 0.28 -12.10
N MET A 739 0.82 -0.25 -10.87
CA MET A 739 1.93 -0.99 -10.31
C MET A 739 1.93 -2.46 -10.77
N ASP A 740 0.76 -3.06 -11.07
CA ASP A 740 0.66 -4.43 -11.62
C ASP A 740 0.65 -4.51 -13.17
N ALA A 741 0.56 -3.37 -13.88
CA ALA A 741 0.62 -3.34 -15.34
C ALA A 741 2.01 -2.88 -15.78
N ASP A 742 2.83 -3.80 -16.35
CA ASP A 742 4.11 -3.52 -17.07
C ASP A 742 4.14 -2.07 -17.49
N PRO A 743 4.84 -1.15 -16.80
CA PRO A 743 4.72 0.25 -17.12
C PRO A 743 5.11 0.62 -18.57
N ASN A 744 5.57 -0.32 -19.41
CA ASN A 744 5.67 -0.11 -20.86
C ASN A 744 4.28 0.01 -21.44
N ALA A 745 3.25 -0.56 -20.82
CA ALA A 745 1.85 -0.25 -21.03
C ALA A 745 1.58 1.26 -20.98
N LEU A 746 2.26 2.08 -20.16
CA LEU A 746 2.07 3.53 -20.17
C LEU A 746 2.51 4.19 -21.49
N PHE A 747 3.40 3.56 -22.27
CA PHE A 747 4.02 4.15 -23.46
C PHE A 747 3.77 3.37 -24.76
N ASP A 748 3.57 2.05 -24.67
CA ASP A 748 3.27 1.13 -25.75
C ASP A 748 1.86 0.58 -25.58
N ARG A 749 0.99 0.98 -26.51
CA ARG A 749 -0.40 0.55 -26.55
C ARG A 749 -0.52 -0.97 -26.78
N SER A 750 0.46 -1.59 -27.44
CA SER A 750 0.48 -3.03 -27.73
C SER A 750 0.70 -3.85 -26.46
N LEU A 751 1.56 -3.37 -25.55
CA LEU A 751 1.77 -3.95 -24.23
C LEU A 751 0.61 -3.61 -23.28
N ARG A 752 0.14 -2.35 -23.30
CA ARG A 752 -1.04 -1.90 -22.54
C ARG A 752 -2.26 -2.77 -22.77
N TYR A 753 -2.46 -3.16 -24.02
CA TYR A 753 -3.64 -3.87 -24.45
C TYR A 753 -3.39 -5.35 -24.78
N LYS A 754 -2.21 -5.88 -24.43
CA LYS A 754 -1.83 -7.28 -24.69
C LYS A 754 -2.82 -8.27 -24.08
N ASN A 755 -3.15 -8.06 -22.80
CA ASN A 755 -4.10 -8.88 -22.05
C ASN A 755 -5.45 -8.17 -21.85
N PHE A 756 -5.70 -7.08 -22.58
CA PHE A 756 -6.94 -6.32 -22.43
C PHE A 756 -8.11 -7.07 -23.07
N SER A 757 -9.04 -7.51 -22.25
CA SER A 757 -10.28 -8.12 -22.70
C SER A 757 -11.33 -7.03 -22.90
N SER A 758 -11.66 -6.73 -24.15
CA SER A 758 -12.71 -5.76 -24.45
C SER A 758 -14.08 -6.28 -24.02
N ILE A 759 -14.87 -5.41 -23.43
CA ILE A 759 -16.27 -5.68 -23.05
C ILE A 759 -17.23 -5.59 -24.25
N LEU A 760 -16.73 -5.24 -25.44
CA LEU A 760 -17.53 -5.15 -26.66
C LEU A 760 -17.69 -6.53 -27.32
N ASP A 761 -18.94 -6.92 -27.61
CA ASP A 761 -19.29 -8.27 -28.08
C ASP A 761 -18.59 -8.73 -29.38
N GLY A 762 -18.08 -7.82 -30.22
CA GLY A 762 -17.50 -8.16 -31.53
C GLY A 762 -18.47 -8.03 -32.71
N VAL A 763 -18.17 -8.67 -33.84
CA VAL A 763 -19.00 -8.61 -35.06
C VAL A 763 -19.81 -9.88 -35.26
N LYS A 764 -21.12 -9.71 -35.39
CA LYS A 764 -22.02 -10.78 -35.80
C LYS A 764 -21.97 -10.99 -37.32
N CYS A 765 -21.67 -12.22 -37.73
CA CYS A 765 -21.63 -12.62 -39.14
C CYS A 765 -23.06 -12.80 -39.70
N LYS A 766 -23.35 -12.20 -40.85
CA LYS A 766 -24.67 -12.34 -41.51
C LYS A 766 -24.94 -13.73 -42.09
N LYS A 767 -23.90 -14.52 -42.37
CA LYS A 767 -24.03 -15.83 -43.03
C LYS A 767 -24.31 -16.98 -42.05
N CYS A 768 -23.60 -17.03 -40.92
CA CYS A 768 -23.75 -18.09 -39.91
C CYS A 768 -24.33 -17.61 -38.56
N GLY A 769 -24.50 -16.31 -38.36
CA GLY A 769 -24.99 -15.74 -37.10
C GLY A 769 -23.98 -15.73 -35.94
N GLY A 770 -22.80 -16.35 -36.09
CA GLY A 770 -21.73 -16.36 -35.09
C GLY A 770 -21.09 -14.99 -34.88
N THR A 771 -20.61 -14.73 -33.66
CA THR A 771 -20.00 -13.45 -33.27
C THR A 771 -18.49 -13.62 -33.11
N THR A 772 -17.72 -12.83 -33.88
CA THR A 772 -16.25 -12.82 -33.81
C THR A 772 -15.80 -11.61 -32.97
N PRO A 773 -15.00 -11.79 -31.89
CA PRO A 773 -14.44 -10.67 -31.12
C PRO A 773 -13.63 -9.70 -31.98
N TRP A 774 -13.63 -8.41 -31.64
CA TRP A 774 -12.96 -7.38 -32.43
C TRP A 774 -11.45 -7.60 -32.61
N GLN A 775 -10.77 -7.99 -31.54
CA GLN A 775 -9.35 -8.37 -31.59
C GLN A 775 -9.14 -9.53 -32.56
N ARG A 776 -9.98 -10.57 -32.54
CA ARG A 776 -9.85 -11.70 -33.49
C ARG A 776 -10.26 -11.37 -34.93
N LEU A 777 -11.05 -10.31 -35.14
CA LEU A 777 -11.48 -9.86 -36.46
C LEU A 777 -10.43 -8.98 -37.14
N LEU A 778 -9.74 -8.15 -36.35
CA LEU A 778 -8.81 -7.13 -36.82
C LEU A 778 -7.34 -7.55 -36.66
N THR A 779 -7.04 -8.51 -35.78
CA THR A 779 -5.70 -9.06 -35.58
C THR A 779 -5.60 -10.44 -36.25
N PRO A 780 -4.62 -10.67 -37.15
CA PRO A 780 -4.30 -12.00 -37.66
C PRO A 780 -3.77 -12.88 -36.53
N SER A 781 -4.10 -14.17 -36.56
CA SER A 781 -3.68 -15.15 -35.54
C SER A 781 -2.15 -15.30 -35.52
N THR A 782 -1.58 -15.26 -34.32
CA THR A 782 -0.15 -15.44 -34.05
C THR A 782 0.29 -16.89 -34.22
N SER A 783 1.40 -17.07 -34.93
CA SER A 783 2.41 -18.16 -35.01
C SER A 783 2.10 -19.65 -34.78
N GLU A 784 0.93 -20.10 -34.32
CA GLU A 784 0.68 -21.52 -34.00
C GLU A 784 -0.36 -22.21 -34.89
N GLU A 785 -1.01 -21.52 -35.85
CA GLU A 785 -1.94 -22.16 -36.81
C GLU A 785 -1.50 -21.99 -38.27
N PRO A 786 -1.42 -23.07 -39.07
CA PRO A 786 -1.02 -23.02 -40.46
C PRO A 786 -2.22 -22.67 -41.37
N LYS A 787 -2.45 -21.36 -41.56
CA LYS A 787 -3.00 -20.64 -42.75
C LYS A 787 -3.72 -19.36 -42.31
N GLN A 788 -3.15 -18.20 -42.65
CA GLN A 788 -3.63 -16.87 -42.26
C GLN A 788 -4.94 -16.50 -42.98
N ALA A 789 -5.98 -16.10 -42.22
CA ALA A 789 -7.19 -15.49 -42.78
C ALA A 789 -7.07 -13.95 -42.69
N PRO A 790 -7.39 -13.20 -43.76
CA PRO A 790 -7.27 -11.74 -43.77
C PRO A 790 -8.25 -11.08 -42.80
N PRO A 791 -8.01 -9.81 -42.40
CA PRO A 791 -8.95 -9.04 -41.58
C PRO A 791 -10.36 -9.06 -42.17
N PHE A 792 -11.37 -8.93 -41.30
CA PHE A 792 -12.79 -9.05 -41.68
C PHE A 792 -13.23 -10.43 -42.18
N THR A 793 -12.51 -11.50 -41.85
CA THR A 793 -12.97 -12.88 -42.11
C THR A 793 -13.69 -13.45 -40.90
N CYS A 794 -14.87 -14.05 -41.10
CA CYS A 794 -15.60 -14.72 -40.03
C CYS A 794 -14.88 -16.01 -39.61
N LYS A 795 -14.53 -16.17 -38.33
CA LYS A 795 -13.82 -17.36 -37.85
C LYS A 795 -14.70 -18.63 -37.76
N HIS A 796 -16.02 -18.49 -37.78
CA HIS A 796 -16.94 -19.62 -37.73
C HIS A 796 -17.24 -20.25 -39.11
N CYS A 797 -17.35 -19.43 -40.16
CA CYS A 797 -17.75 -19.91 -41.50
C CYS A 797 -16.83 -19.45 -42.63
N GLN A 798 -15.73 -18.77 -42.29
CA GLN A 798 -14.71 -18.24 -43.22
C GLN A 798 -15.26 -17.28 -44.28
N ALA A 799 -16.50 -16.77 -44.11
CA ALA A 799 -17.08 -15.79 -45.01
C ALA A 799 -16.47 -14.40 -44.78
N GLN A 800 -16.25 -13.67 -45.87
CA GLN A 800 -15.84 -12.27 -45.83
C GLN A 800 -16.95 -11.39 -45.26
N ILE A 801 -16.60 -10.56 -44.28
CA ILE A 801 -17.46 -9.57 -43.67
C ILE A 801 -17.15 -8.23 -44.33
N GLN A 802 -18.17 -7.57 -44.87
CA GLN A 802 -17.93 -6.24 -45.45
C GLN A 802 -17.54 -5.22 -44.37
N PRO A 803 -16.45 -4.44 -44.56
CA PRO A 803 -15.97 -3.49 -43.55
C PRO A 803 -17.02 -2.45 -43.12
N GLY A 804 -17.91 -2.03 -44.02
CA GLY A 804 -19.02 -1.13 -43.68
C GLY A 804 -20.03 -1.74 -42.70
N VAL A 805 -20.28 -3.05 -42.79
CA VAL A 805 -21.15 -3.78 -41.85
C VAL A 805 -20.49 -3.91 -40.49
N ALA A 806 -19.17 -4.18 -40.45
CA ALA A 806 -18.40 -4.19 -39.22
C ALA A 806 -18.41 -2.80 -38.56
N ARG A 807 -18.05 -1.73 -39.29
CA ARG A 807 -18.07 -0.35 -38.77
C ARG A 807 -19.41 0.06 -38.15
N ASN A 808 -20.54 -0.31 -38.77
CA ASN A 808 -21.86 -0.02 -38.21
C ASN A 808 -22.11 -0.74 -36.88
N GLN A 809 -21.69 -2.00 -36.75
CA GLN A 809 -21.79 -2.74 -35.48
C GLN A 809 -20.87 -2.15 -34.40
N TRP A 810 -19.64 -1.77 -34.78
CA TRP A 810 -18.69 -1.07 -33.91
C TRP A 810 -19.28 0.22 -33.34
N HIS A 811 -19.81 1.08 -34.23
CA HIS A 811 -20.39 2.35 -33.84
C HIS A 811 -21.62 2.17 -32.92
N ARG A 812 -22.44 1.15 -33.16
CA ARG A 812 -23.58 0.82 -32.28
C ARG A 812 -23.12 0.39 -30.88
N GLN A 813 -22.07 -0.43 -30.80
CA GLN A 813 -21.51 -0.91 -29.53
C GLN A 813 -20.82 0.22 -28.75
N LEU A 814 -20.05 1.09 -29.39
CA LEU A 814 -19.47 2.28 -28.75
C LEU A 814 -20.55 3.21 -28.18
N ARG A 815 -21.64 3.46 -28.93
CA ARG A 815 -22.77 4.25 -28.42
C ARG A 815 -23.44 3.59 -27.21
N GLN A 816 -23.51 2.26 -27.17
CA GLN A 816 -24.06 1.53 -26.05
C GLN A 816 -23.15 1.62 -24.81
N LEU A 817 -21.83 1.56 -24.99
CA LEU A 817 -20.86 1.73 -23.90
C LEU A 817 -20.94 3.13 -23.28
N VAL A 818 -20.92 4.18 -24.10
CA VAL A 818 -21.06 5.56 -23.63
C VAL A 818 -22.41 5.75 -22.93
N LYS A 819 -23.49 5.16 -23.48
CA LYS A 819 -24.80 5.17 -22.82
C LYS A 819 -24.75 4.50 -21.44
N GLN A 820 -24.11 3.34 -21.29
CA GLN A 820 -23.98 2.65 -20.00
C GLN A 820 -23.22 3.48 -18.95
N HIS A 821 -22.16 4.16 -19.35
CA HIS A 821 -21.45 5.11 -18.50
C HIS A 821 -22.35 6.28 -18.07
N CYS A 822 -23.05 6.90 -19.03
CA CYS A 822 -23.98 8.00 -18.76
C CYS A 822 -25.22 7.57 -17.96
N GLU A 823 -25.58 6.28 -17.97
CA GLU A 823 -26.62 5.74 -17.11
C GLU A 823 -26.20 5.73 -15.62
N GLY A 824 -24.89 5.80 -15.31
CA GLY A 824 -24.37 6.09 -13.98
C GLY A 824 -24.65 5.02 -12.93
N TRP A 825 -24.66 3.75 -13.32
CA TRP A 825 -24.88 2.65 -12.37
C TRP A 825 -23.66 2.45 -11.48
N VAL A 826 -23.81 2.48 -10.16
CA VAL A 826 -22.78 2.31 -9.15
C VAL A 826 -23.04 1.11 -8.25
N GLN A 827 -21.99 0.59 -7.61
CA GLN A 827 -22.07 -0.44 -6.56
C GLN A 827 -21.31 0.05 -5.30
N PRO A 828 -21.85 -0.08 -4.08
CA PRO A 828 -21.19 0.42 -2.86
C PRO A 828 -19.93 -0.35 -2.45
N ALA A 829 -18.89 0.37 -2.00
CA ALA A 829 -17.56 -0.15 -1.64
C ALA A 829 -17.52 -1.11 -0.43
N ASP A 830 -18.55 -1.11 0.42
CA ASP A 830 -18.58 -1.87 1.69
C ASP A 830 -19.44 -3.15 1.63
N GLN A 831 -19.67 -3.75 0.45
CA GLN A 831 -20.57 -4.92 0.31
C GLN A 831 -19.97 -6.10 -0.46
N VAL A 832 -20.17 -7.27 0.14
CA VAL A 832 -19.84 -8.60 -0.40
C VAL A 832 -20.54 -8.88 -1.74
N ALA A 833 -19.82 -9.52 -2.66
CA ALA A 833 -20.31 -10.02 -3.96
C ALA A 833 -21.74 -10.61 -3.90
N GLY A 834 -22.69 -9.95 -4.57
CA GLY A 834 -24.06 -10.47 -4.76
C GLY A 834 -25.22 -9.47 -4.68
N THR A 835 -25.01 -8.18 -4.34
CA THR A 835 -26.14 -7.23 -4.18
C THR A 835 -25.92 -5.77 -4.61
N GLU A 836 -26.94 -5.27 -5.33
CA GLU A 836 -27.34 -3.88 -5.70
C GLU A 836 -26.43 -2.93 -6.50
N LYS A 837 -26.73 -2.86 -7.80
CA LYS A 837 -26.40 -1.74 -8.70
C LYS A 837 -27.46 -0.64 -8.57
N THR A 838 -27.07 0.61 -8.29
CA THR A 838 -27.96 1.79 -8.18
C THR A 838 -27.49 2.93 -9.09
N ARG A 839 -28.36 3.85 -9.55
CA ARG A 839 -27.91 5.00 -10.37
C ARG A 839 -27.53 6.26 -9.56
N ARG A 840 -27.31 6.10 -8.26
CA ARG A 840 -27.05 7.23 -7.35
C ARG A 840 -25.55 7.33 -7.08
N ALA A 841 -24.88 8.32 -7.67
CA ALA A 841 -23.43 8.53 -7.56
C ALA A 841 -22.90 8.56 -6.10
N ASN A 842 -23.67 9.06 -5.14
CA ASN A 842 -23.25 9.15 -3.74
C ASN A 842 -23.16 7.80 -2.99
N LYS A 843 -23.37 6.67 -3.66
CA LYS A 843 -23.43 5.34 -3.05
C LYS A 843 -22.31 4.39 -3.49
N GLY A 844 -21.35 4.84 -4.28
CA GLY A 844 -20.23 4.04 -4.76
C GLY A 844 -19.81 4.47 -6.16
N ASP A 845 -18.88 3.72 -6.74
CA ASP A 845 -18.24 4.12 -7.99
C ASP A 845 -18.97 3.56 -9.21
N ASN A 846 -18.90 4.28 -10.33
CA ASN A 846 -19.62 3.93 -11.56
C ASN A 846 -19.07 2.62 -12.13
N LEU A 847 -19.95 1.63 -12.27
CA LEU A 847 -19.66 0.29 -12.79
C LEU A 847 -19.06 0.32 -14.19
N VAL A 848 -19.47 1.30 -15.00
CA VAL A 848 -18.75 1.67 -16.22
C VAL A 848 -18.17 3.04 -15.95
N SER A 849 -16.98 3.07 -15.36
CA SER A 849 -16.31 4.32 -15.02
C SER A 849 -15.88 5.08 -16.27
N GLU A 850 -15.59 6.37 -16.12
CA GLU A 850 -15.03 7.17 -17.23
C GLU A 850 -13.72 6.53 -17.73
N GLN A 851 -12.93 5.97 -16.81
CA GLN A 851 -11.71 5.24 -17.16
C GLN A 851 -12.00 3.98 -17.98
N THR A 852 -13.06 3.22 -17.68
CA THR A 852 -13.46 2.05 -18.48
C THR A 852 -13.80 2.47 -19.91
N VAL A 853 -14.59 3.53 -20.11
CA VAL A 853 -14.91 4.05 -21.44
C VAL A 853 -13.65 4.51 -22.17
N LYS A 854 -12.76 5.21 -21.48
CA LYS A 854 -11.49 5.70 -22.04
C LYS A 854 -10.58 4.55 -22.46
N LYS A 855 -10.43 3.50 -21.63
CA LYS A 855 -9.64 2.30 -21.94
C LYS A 855 -10.19 1.59 -23.18
N GLU A 856 -11.50 1.40 -23.28
CA GLU A 856 -12.14 0.77 -24.46
C GLU A 856 -11.97 1.58 -25.75
N LEU A 857 -12.16 2.91 -25.70
CA LEU A 857 -11.97 3.77 -26.87
C LEU A 857 -10.51 3.80 -27.34
N GLN A 858 -9.56 3.81 -26.40
CA GLN A 858 -8.14 3.76 -26.72
C GLN A 858 -7.72 2.38 -27.27
N PHE A 859 -8.27 1.29 -26.73
CA PHE A 859 -8.06 -0.07 -27.26
C PHE A 859 -8.63 -0.21 -28.67
N ALA A 860 -9.85 0.28 -28.89
CA ALA A 860 -10.52 0.34 -30.18
C ALA A 860 -9.67 1.06 -31.25
N ALA A 861 -9.12 2.23 -30.91
CA ALA A 861 -8.21 2.97 -31.78
C ALA A 861 -6.91 2.19 -32.06
N HIS A 862 -6.34 1.56 -31.02
CA HIS A 862 -5.14 0.72 -31.15
C HIS A 862 -5.36 -0.49 -32.07
N LEU A 863 -6.47 -1.22 -31.95
CA LEU A 863 -6.77 -2.36 -32.83
C LEU A 863 -6.81 -1.96 -34.32
N CYS A 864 -7.43 -0.81 -34.62
CA CYS A 864 -7.49 -0.30 -36.00
C CYS A 864 -6.09 0.10 -36.53
N GLU A 865 -5.26 0.68 -35.66
CA GLU A 865 -3.89 1.09 -35.97
C GLU A 865 -2.98 -0.14 -36.20
N SER A 866 -3.05 -1.15 -35.33
CA SER A 866 -2.32 -2.41 -35.48
C SER A 866 -2.72 -3.18 -36.73
N ALA A 867 -4.03 -3.26 -37.03
CA ALA A 867 -4.52 -3.89 -38.25
C ALA A 867 -4.07 -3.17 -39.52
N SER A 868 -3.97 -1.84 -39.47
CA SER A 868 -3.48 -0.99 -40.58
C SER A 868 -1.98 -1.21 -40.84
N LEU A 869 -1.18 -1.38 -39.78
CA LEU A 869 0.27 -1.65 -39.91
C LEU A 869 0.58 -3.05 -40.47
N GLN A 870 -0.32 -4.02 -40.28
CA GLN A 870 -0.13 -5.42 -40.69
C GLN A 870 -0.73 -5.75 -42.06
N THR A 871 -1.50 -4.84 -42.65
CA THR A 871 -2.11 -5.04 -43.97
C THR A 871 -1.16 -4.51 -45.05
N ALA A 872 -0.87 -5.34 -46.06
CA ALA A 872 0.00 -4.97 -47.18
C ALA A 872 -0.50 -3.66 -47.83
N ALA A 873 0.44 -2.81 -48.25
CA ALA A 873 0.17 -1.47 -48.76
C ALA A 873 -0.75 -1.41 -50.01
N GLU A 874 -1.05 -2.56 -50.62
CA GLU A 874 -1.77 -2.69 -51.89
C GLU A 874 -3.31 -2.75 -51.75
N ASP A 875 -3.89 -2.94 -50.55
CA ASP A 875 -5.36 -2.93 -50.33
C ASP A 875 -5.88 -1.58 -49.78
N ALA A 876 -6.06 -0.62 -50.69
CA ALA A 876 -6.50 0.74 -50.36
C ALA A 876 -7.91 0.82 -49.75
N ALA A 877 -8.80 -0.12 -50.07
CA ALA A 877 -10.17 -0.14 -49.57
C ALA A 877 -10.22 -0.56 -48.09
N LEU A 878 -9.41 -1.55 -47.72
CA LEU A 878 -9.25 -2.04 -46.36
C LEU A 878 -8.62 -0.98 -45.44
N GLN A 879 -7.54 -0.34 -45.89
CA GLN A 879 -6.87 0.76 -45.18
C GLN A 879 -7.84 1.93 -44.91
N THR A 880 -8.65 2.29 -45.92
CA THR A 880 -9.67 3.34 -45.78
C THR A 880 -10.73 2.99 -44.73
N ALA A 881 -11.14 1.71 -44.64
CA ALA A 881 -12.12 1.27 -43.66
C ALA A 881 -11.56 1.31 -42.22
N LEU A 882 -10.32 0.84 -42.01
CA LEU A 882 -9.64 0.87 -40.72
C LEU A 882 -9.40 2.31 -40.23
N ALA A 883 -8.96 3.20 -41.11
CA ALA A 883 -8.77 4.62 -40.79
C ALA A 883 -10.08 5.31 -40.37
N ARG A 884 -11.21 4.97 -41.01
CA ARG A 884 -12.53 5.48 -40.62
C ARG A 884 -12.99 4.96 -39.26
N MET A 885 -12.75 3.69 -38.96
CA MET A 885 -13.08 3.11 -37.64
C MET A 885 -12.23 3.73 -36.52
N LYS A 886 -10.91 3.95 -36.75
CA LYS A 886 -10.04 4.68 -35.83
C LYS A 886 -10.55 6.11 -35.58
N LYS A 887 -10.89 6.83 -36.65
CA LYS A 887 -11.43 8.20 -36.56
C LYS A 887 -12.71 8.27 -35.73
N ASP A 888 -13.58 7.27 -35.82
CA ASP A 888 -14.79 7.21 -35.00
C ASP A 888 -14.42 7.10 -33.51
N ALA A 889 -13.46 6.24 -33.13
CA ALA A 889 -12.99 6.11 -31.74
C ALA A 889 -12.32 7.40 -31.24
N ASP A 890 -11.46 8.02 -32.04
CA ASP A 890 -10.78 9.29 -31.70
C ASP A 890 -11.77 10.45 -31.52
N ALA A 891 -12.85 10.49 -32.32
CA ALA A 891 -13.88 11.51 -32.20
C ALA A 891 -14.64 11.41 -30.86
N TRP A 892 -14.97 10.18 -30.43
CA TRP A 892 -15.61 9.97 -29.13
C TRP A 892 -14.69 10.37 -27.96
N MET A 893 -13.38 10.13 -28.06
CA MET A 893 -12.41 10.57 -27.04
C MET A 893 -12.34 12.10 -26.90
N LYS A 894 -12.54 12.86 -27.99
CA LYS A 894 -12.47 14.33 -27.97
C LYS A 894 -13.71 15.01 -27.39
N ILE A 895 -14.89 14.39 -27.53
CA ILE A 895 -16.18 15.06 -27.26
C ILE A 895 -16.63 14.89 -25.80
N GLY A 896 -16.15 13.90 -25.05
CA GLY A 896 -16.77 13.56 -23.75
C GLY A 896 -15.93 12.94 -22.64
N CYS A 897 -14.65 12.65 -22.84
CA CYS A 897 -13.77 12.12 -21.78
C CYS A 897 -12.58 13.05 -21.64
N GLN A 898 -12.34 13.61 -20.45
CA GLN A 898 -11.32 14.66 -20.23
C GLN A 898 -9.90 14.14 -20.58
N HIS A 899 -9.52 14.22 -21.86
CA HIS A 899 -8.17 13.95 -22.34
C HIS A 899 -7.26 15.18 -22.21
N PHE A 900 -7.76 16.25 -21.59
CA PHE A 900 -7.08 17.51 -21.38
C PHE A 900 -6.83 17.71 -19.88
N ILE A 901 -5.56 17.86 -19.50
CA ILE A 901 -5.15 18.24 -18.14
C ILE A 901 -4.80 19.73 -18.19
N ASP A 902 -5.54 20.56 -17.46
CA ASP A 902 -5.28 22.00 -17.37
C ASP A 902 -4.19 22.27 -16.32
N CYS A 903 -2.93 22.27 -16.76
CA CYS A 903 -1.79 22.59 -15.90
C CYS A 903 -1.89 24.00 -15.28
N GLY A 904 -2.57 24.94 -15.95
CA GLY A 904 -2.80 26.29 -15.44
C GLY A 904 -3.69 26.31 -14.20
N GLN A 905 -4.70 25.45 -14.13
CA GLN A 905 -5.51 25.28 -12.92
C GLN A 905 -4.74 24.60 -11.78
N MET A 906 -3.89 23.61 -12.09
CA MET A 906 -3.12 22.88 -11.06
C MET A 906 -2.08 23.76 -10.37
N PHE A 907 -1.37 24.59 -11.13
CA PHE A 907 -0.23 25.36 -10.61
C PHE A 907 -0.49 26.86 -10.47
N GLY A 908 -1.65 27.37 -10.92
CA GLY A 908 -1.97 28.80 -10.91
C GLY A 908 -1.94 29.44 -9.51
N ALA A 909 -2.17 28.65 -8.46
CA ALA A 909 -2.08 29.07 -7.07
C ALA A 909 -0.63 29.31 -6.57
N ILE A 910 0.36 28.68 -7.20
CA ILE A 910 1.77 28.73 -6.82
C ILE A 910 2.48 29.92 -7.47
N PHE A 911 2.13 30.25 -8.73
CA PHE A 911 2.89 31.22 -9.52
C PHE A 911 2.37 32.66 -9.49
N GLY A 912 1.19 32.91 -8.90
CA GLY A 912 0.59 34.24 -8.91
C GLY A 912 0.16 34.69 -10.31
N THR A 913 -0.93 35.43 -10.38
CA THR A 913 -1.63 35.78 -11.62
C THR A 913 -0.85 36.58 -12.69
N PRO A 914 0.33 37.21 -12.48
CA PRO A 914 1.01 37.92 -13.58
C PRO A 914 1.76 37.03 -14.57
N LEU A 915 2.13 35.79 -14.21
CA LEU A 915 3.03 34.96 -15.03
C LEU A 915 2.32 34.11 -16.11
N LEU A 916 0.99 34.03 -16.07
CA LEU A 916 0.20 33.27 -17.05
C LEU A 916 0.13 33.93 -18.43
N GLY A 917 0.35 35.25 -18.52
CA GLY A 917 0.36 35.97 -19.80
C GLY A 917 1.62 35.73 -20.64
N THR A 918 2.74 35.37 -20.00
CA THR A 918 4.04 35.20 -20.66
C THR A 918 4.33 33.77 -21.09
N LEU A 919 3.59 32.78 -20.57
CA LEU A 919 3.75 31.35 -20.92
C LEU A 919 2.82 30.89 -22.06
N GLN A 920 1.98 31.80 -22.60
CA GLN A 920 1.11 31.52 -23.76
C GLN A 920 1.72 31.94 -25.11
N GLN A 921 2.93 32.51 -25.12
CA GLN A 921 3.81 32.61 -26.30
C GLN A 921 4.87 31.52 -26.21
#